data_AF-A0A429EQY5-F1
#
_entry.id   AF-A0A429EQY5-F1
#
_cell.length_a   1.000
_cell.length_b   1.000
_cell.length_c   1.000
_cell.angle_alpha   90.00
_cell.angle_beta   90.00
_cell.angle_gamma   90.00
#
_symmetry.space_group_name_H-M   'P 1'
#
loop_
_entity.id
_entity.type
_entity.pdbx_description
1 polymer ?
#
loop_
_entity_poly.entity_id
_entity_poly.type
_entity_poly.pdbx_seq_one_letter_code
_entity_poly.pdbx_strand_id
1 'polypeptide(L)'
;MNEVQANPGYAAGQMAKAFTTAMSHEDADTRRRAEERLARWRRVLDGMGDGSLTVGSRTPVAELPAWVTLEVARGGFATGAAAAGGALLGFEADAARRAGVPARRAALFRRMLTEDGVRELEERLDDGRYEVVLPEESALLVVAWLLRAGDRAGALEVLEEIGPFADRLRFAPRPGAQPADASLVRREPVGEIRRRIAGRGPNAAVETMNEALAVWNPFADELLEHWLETVRDGRVLAVEPDGWRGRGTALLARYERLAAEHTRCTKHRRPKENAAVLRTSLADVLAGRAPSRLLRHAIASMVARRGTPGSAEHAALRGRQAADAARGTHHALAQVVLARLADEPDDAGVPAVEPFVGPVTADEARRTGVAEGTRVPDRLRDTVETALEAPVATLVERGVVPSAEVLAALVPQLTAAATSQAYADPALQRVMAATYRAFRNRRSLLLTNLESQVRLHELPWVRAAERHRDAGATAPRVRGVLTRLAELALQGFPGTILPNPLVAELRALAERAGLDVPFVEELAADIFMGRFSGKFAKAAAHAGELLDGTLYARYYGIDYRALDARRFGDLCRARSGVTDRWSVAGNGMVIEQAQILTTHNLASLVHPVGADPLDGWDGLARRAFGTACRLVRKVHGDPHPLGAIKDAAYAWRQAVFFLALCGLKEQVAVVAWMQDELDRQAPGVVRRLDPVLAGLRHVLAGGSLDDGAAPPHARRLLGWSVGGHWMRDA
;
A
#
# COMPACT_ATOMS: atom_id res chain seq x y z
N MET A 1 39.75 -11.53 -9.09
CA MET A 1 38.46 -10.80 -9.09
C MET A 1 37.63 -11.47 -8.02
N ASN A 2 37.31 -10.81 -6.90
CA ASN A 2 36.53 -11.45 -5.85
C ASN A 2 35.04 -11.36 -6.20
N GLU A 3 34.41 -12.52 -6.32
CA GLU A 3 32.97 -12.65 -6.53
C GLU A 3 32.20 -12.13 -5.31
N VAL A 4 31.21 -11.27 -5.52
CA VAL A 4 30.41 -10.70 -4.42
C VAL A 4 29.30 -11.68 -4.06
N GLN A 5 29.38 -12.25 -2.85
CA GLN A 5 28.40 -13.20 -2.32
C GLN A 5 27.34 -12.50 -1.44
N ALA A 6 26.13 -13.06 -1.42
CA ALA A 6 25.05 -12.57 -0.57
C ALA A 6 25.36 -12.81 0.92
N ASN A 7 25.12 -11.81 1.79
CA ASN A 7 25.46 -11.87 3.21
C ASN A 7 24.50 -12.79 4.00
N PRO A 8 24.96 -13.93 4.56
CA PRO A 8 24.12 -14.85 5.35
C PRO A 8 23.54 -14.21 6.63
N GLY A 9 24.20 -13.19 7.18
CA GLY A 9 23.77 -12.48 8.39
C GLY A 9 22.43 -11.75 8.24
N TYR A 10 22.09 -11.29 7.02
CA TYR A 10 20.77 -10.70 6.77
C TYR A 10 19.66 -11.76 6.88
N ALA A 11 19.86 -12.95 6.30
CA ALA A 11 18.92 -14.05 6.36
C ALA A 11 18.71 -14.53 7.81
N ALA A 12 19.79 -14.69 8.58
CA ALA A 12 19.73 -15.01 10.00
C ALA A 12 18.97 -13.95 10.82
N GLY A 13 19.21 -12.66 10.55
CA GLY A 13 18.49 -11.57 11.20
C GLY A 13 16.98 -11.54 10.89
N GLN A 14 16.57 -11.89 9.67
CA GLN A 14 15.15 -12.01 9.32
C GLN A 14 14.49 -13.24 9.98
N MET A 15 15.22 -14.36 10.09
CA MET A 15 14.79 -15.56 10.80
C MET A 15 14.51 -15.25 12.28
N ALA A 16 15.43 -14.54 12.95
CA ALA A 16 15.28 -14.15 14.35
C ALA A 16 14.02 -13.28 14.58
N LYS A 17 13.77 -12.31 13.70
CA LYS A 17 12.55 -11.48 13.76
C LYS A 17 11.26 -12.29 13.61
N ALA A 18 11.25 -13.27 12.69
CA ALA A 18 10.12 -14.16 12.51
C ALA A 18 9.89 -15.04 13.75
N PHE A 19 10.95 -15.57 14.35
CA PHE A 19 10.90 -16.36 15.58
C PHE A 19 10.31 -15.57 16.75
N THR A 20 10.78 -14.34 17.00
CA THR A 20 10.23 -13.48 18.06
C THR A 20 8.73 -13.24 17.86
N THR A 21 8.31 -12.97 16.62
CA THR A 21 6.88 -12.74 16.31
C THR A 21 6.04 -13.99 16.55
N ALA A 22 6.52 -15.17 16.13
CA ALA A 22 5.82 -16.43 16.31
C ALA A 22 5.60 -16.75 17.80
N MET A 23 6.56 -16.43 18.65
CA MET A 23 6.51 -16.73 20.09
C MET A 23 5.68 -15.73 20.91
N SER A 24 5.64 -14.45 20.52
CA SER A 24 5.18 -13.38 21.43
C SER A 24 3.97 -12.59 20.95
N HIS A 25 3.52 -12.76 19.69
CA HIS A 25 2.41 -11.96 19.17
C HIS A 25 1.06 -12.43 19.73
N GLU A 26 0.20 -11.50 20.14
CA GLU A 26 -1.09 -11.79 20.77
C GLU A 26 -2.08 -12.46 19.80
N ASP A 27 -2.11 -12.00 18.54
CA ASP A 27 -2.95 -12.55 17.47
C ASP A 27 -2.44 -13.88 16.89
N ALA A 28 -3.31 -14.89 16.85
CA ALA A 28 -3.00 -16.25 16.41
C ALA A 28 -2.70 -16.36 14.91
N ASP A 29 -3.40 -15.60 14.06
CA ASP A 29 -3.15 -15.60 12.62
C ASP A 29 -1.79 -14.97 12.28
N THR A 30 -1.39 -13.96 13.05
CA THR A 30 -0.07 -13.34 12.93
C THR A 30 1.04 -14.28 13.42
N ARG A 31 0.82 -15.09 14.46
CA ARG A 31 1.75 -16.15 14.87
C ARG A 31 1.92 -17.20 13.77
N ARG A 32 0.82 -17.74 13.21
CA ARG A 32 0.88 -18.71 12.11
C ARG A 32 1.67 -18.18 10.90
N ARG A 33 1.39 -16.95 10.47
CA ARG A 33 2.16 -16.30 9.37
C ARG A 33 3.64 -16.08 9.71
N ALA A 34 3.98 -15.92 10.99
CA ALA A 34 5.36 -15.83 11.44
C ALA A 34 6.07 -17.19 11.42
N GLU A 35 5.39 -18.27 11.80
CA GLU A 35 5.91 -19.65 11.69
C GLU A 35 6.20 -20.04 10.23
N GLU A 36 5.30 -19.71 9.30
CA GLU A 36 5.54 -19.91 7.87
C GLU A 36 6.74 -19.10 7.34
N ARG A 37 6.94 -17.88 7.85
CA ARG A 37 8.14 -17.07 7.53
C ARG A 37 9.40 -17.69 8.12
N LEU A 38 9.34 -18.24 9.32
CA LEU A 38 10.44 -18.92 9.98
C LEU A 38 10.88 -20.16 9.17
N ALA A 39 9.93 -21.00 8.76
CA ALA A 39 10.20 -22.18 7.92
C ALA A 39 10.85 -21.81 6.57
N ARG A 40 10.40 -20.71 5.94
CA ARG A 40 11.01 -20.19 4.71
C ARG A 40 12.46 -19.75 4.91
N TRP A 41 12.74 -18.96 5.95
CA TRP A 41 14.11 -18.50 6.22
C TRP A 41 15.05 -19.63 6.62
N ARG A 42 14.53 -20.67 7.29
CA ARG A 42 15.30 -21.89 7.56
C ARG A 42 15.75 -22.57 6.26
N ARG A 43 14.83 -22.79 5.31
CA ARG A 43 15.17 -23.35 3.98
C ARG A 43 16.25 -22.53 3.25
N VAL A 44 16.15 -21.20 3.30
CA VAL A 44 17.18 -20.31 2.71
C VAL A 44 18.54 -20.55 3.34
N LEU A 45 18.63 -20.58 4.68
CA LEU A 45 19.90 -20.74 5.40
C LEU A 45 20.49 -22.14 5.21
N ASP A 46 19.66 -23.18 5.30
CA ASP A 46 20.08 -24.57 5.09
C ASP A 46 20.62 -24.72 3.65
N GLY A 47 19.90 -24.20 2.65
CA GLY A 47 20.31 -24.28 1.25
C GLY A 47 21.54 -23.44 0.89
N MET A 48 21.75 -22.30 1.57
CA MET A 48 23.01 -21.55 1.47
C MET A 48 24.18 -22.31 2.13
N GLY A 49 23.91 -23.03 3.22
CA GLY A 49 24.91 -23.76 3.98
C GLY A 49 25.36 -25.07 3.32
N ASP A 50 24.44 -25.79 2.67
CA ASP A 50 24.72 -27.04 1.96
C ASP A 50 25.10 -26.86 0.48
N GLY A 51 24.99 -25.63 -0.05
CA GLY A 51 25.34 -25.28 -1.42
C GLY A 51 24.26 -25.59 -2.46
N SER A 52 23.09 -26.07 -2.06
CA SER A 52 21.94 -26.28 -2.97
C SER A 52 21.35 -24.97 -3.49
N LEU A 53 21.62 -23.83 -2.83
CA LEU A 53 21.21 -22.49 -3.24
C LEU A 53 22.40 -21.56 -3.51
N THR A 54 22.47 -21.07 -4.75
CA THR A 54 23.43 -20.03 -5.14
C THR A 54 22.75 -18.65 -5.15
N VAL A 55 22.58 -18.06 -3.95
CA VAL A 55 21.95 -16.73 -3.82
C VAL A 55 22.83 -15.64 -4.45
N GLY A 56 22.23 -14.80 -5.30
CA GLY A 56 22.95 -13.82 -6.13
C GLY A 56 23.00 -14.22 -7.61
N SER A 57 22.67 -15.47 -7.92
CA SER A 57 22.57 -15.98 -9.30
C SER A 57 21.15 -15.90 -9.86
N ARG A 58 21.06 -15.78 -11.18
CA ARG A 58 19.86 -15.85 -12.02
C ARG A 58 19.24 -17.25 -12.03
N THR A 59 20.03 -18.29 -11.78
CA THR A 59 19.59 -19.68 -11.64
C THR A 59 20.02 -20.19 -10.27
N PRO A 60 19.41 -19.70 -9.17
CA PRO A 60 19.89 -20.00 -7.82
C PRO A 60 19.63 -21.45 -7.42
N VAL A 61 18.84 -22.20 -8.17
CA VAL A 61 18.54 -23.63 -7.99
C VAL A 61 18.98 -24.36 -9.26
N ALA A 62 20.02 -25.19 -9.18
CA ALA A 62 20.67 -25.77 -10.37
C ALA A 62 19.75 -26.65 -11.22
N GLU A 63 18.78 -27.35 -10.60
CA GLU A 63 17.84 -28.23 -11.30
C GLU A 63 16.69 -27.49 -12.00
N LEU A 64 16.52 -26.18 -11.75
CA LEU A 64 15.41 -25.40 -12.28
C LEU A 64 15.92 -24.40 -13.31
N PRO A 65 15.34 -24.38 -14.53
CA PRO A 65 15.74 -23.41 -15.54
C PRO A 65 15.31 -22.01 -15.12
N ALA A 66 15.98 -21.00 -15.67
CA ALA A 66 15.78 -19.61 -15.27
C ALA A 66 14.32 -19.14 -15.42
N TRP A 67 13.56 -19.71 -16.36
CA TRP A 67 12.15 -19.35 -16.59
C TRP A 67 11.20 -19.79 -15.48
N VAL A 68 11.61 -20.71 -14.59
CA VAL A 68 10.77 -21.16 -13.47
C VAL A 68 10.63 -20.06 -12.43
N THR A 69 9.39 -19.73 -12.09
CA THR A 69 9.05 -18.82 -11.00
C THR A 69 9.39 -19.48 -9.67
N LEU A 70 10.37 -18.92 -8.96
CA LEU A 70 10.75 -19.38 -7.63
C LEU A 70 9.90 -18.74 -6.53
N GLU A 71 9.76 -19.46 -5.43
CA GLU A 71 9.32 -18.87 -4.17
C GLU A 71 10.47 -18.02 -3.60
N VAL A 72 10.18 -16.74 -3.33
CA VAL A 72 11.18 -15.76 -2.92
C VAL A 72 10.80 -15.08 -1.60
N ALA A 73 11.72 -15.15 -0.63
CA ALA A 73 11.64 -14.48 0.65
C ALA A 73 11.98 -12.97 0.54
N ARG A 74 11.78 -12.24 1.64
CA ARG A 74 12.01 -10.79 1.66
C ARG A 74 13.46 -10.45 1.30
N GLY A 75 13.64 -9.50 0.39
CA GLY A 75 14.97 -9.09 -0.07
C GLY A 75 15.51 -9.89 -1.26
N GLY A 76 14.68 -10.72 -1.90
CA GLY A 76 15.05 -11.43 -3.13
C GLY A 76 15.68 -12.80 -2.94
N PHE A 77 15.70 -13.34 -1.72
CA PHE A 77 16.31 -14.64 -1.41
C PHE A 77 15.41 -15.78 -1.90
N ALA A 78 15.88 -16.59 -2.85
CA ALA A 78 15.19 -17.80 -3.28
C ALA A 78 15.12 -18.82 -2.13
N THR A 79 13.97 -19.49 -1.96
CA THR A 79 13.80 -20.54 -0.93
C THR A 79 14.18 -21.93 -1.42
N GLY A 80 14.53 -22.08 -2.70
CA GLY A 80 14.76 -23.37 -3.37
C GLY A 80 13.52 -24.00 -3.99
N ALA A 81 12.32 -23.56 -3.62
CA ALA A 81 11.08 -24.10 -4.15
C ALA A 81 10.60 -23.34 -5.40
N ALA A 82 10.02 -24.07 -6.36
CA ALA A 82 9.23 -23.47 -7.44
C ALA A 82 7.85 -23.04 -6.91
N ALA A 83 7.41 -21.84 -7.26
CA ALA A 83 6.10 -21.30 -6.85
C ALA A 83 4.93 -22.09 -7.46
N ALA A 84 5.12 -22.63 -8.67
CA ALA A 84 4.17 -23.54 -9.32
C ALA A 84 4.28 -25.00 -8.82
N GLY A 85 5.17 -25.28 -7.87
CA GLY A 85 5.39 -26.60 -7.29
C GLY A 85 4.51 -26.90 -6.06
N GLY A 86 4.97 -27.85 -5.24
CA GLY A 86 4.30 -28.23 -3.98
C GLY A 86 3.10 -29.17 -4.16
N ALA A 87 2.27 -29.29 -3.13
CA ALA A 87 1.08 -30.14 -3.16
C ALA A 87 0.07 -29.69 -4.23
N LEU A 88 -0.79 -30.61 -4.68
CA LEU A 88 -1.91 -30.27 -5.58
C LEU A 88 -2.87 -29.29 -4.90
N LEU A 89 -3.26 -28.27 -5.65
CA LEU A 89 -4.31 -27.35 -5.23
C LEU A 89 -5.70 -27.96 -5.47
N GLY A 90 -6.71 -27.45 -4.77
CA GLY A 90 -8.09 -27.97 -4.85
C GLY A 90 -8.61 -28.09 -6.28
N PHE A 91 -8.37 -27.08 -7.11
CA PHE A 91 -8.80 -27.09 -8.51
C PHE A 91 -8.06 -28.15 -9.37
N GLU A 92 -6.79 -28.45 -9.06
CA GLU A 92 -6.03 -29.52 -9.75
C GLU A 92 -6.61 -30.88 -9.36
N ALA A 93 -6.92 -31.08 -8.08
CA ALA A 93 -7.55 -32.31 -7.59
C ALA A 93 -8.95 -32.52 -8.19
N ASP A 94 -9.75 -31.45 -8.30
CA ASP A 94 -11.06 -31.51 -8.94
C ASP A 94 -10.97 -31.75 -10.44
N ALA A 95 -9.99 -31.16 -11.13
CA ALA A 95 -9.73 -31.45 -12.54
C ALA A 95 -9.35 -32.92 -12.75
N ALA A 96 -8.50 -33.48 -11.88
CA ALA A 96 -8.12 -34.89 -11.96
C ALA A 96 -9.33 -35.82 -11.77
N ARG A 97 -10.19 -35.47 -10.80
CA ARG A 97 -11.44 -36.19 -10.52
C ARG A 97 -12.39 -36.17 -11.71
N ARG A 98 -12.64 -34.98 -12.30
CA ARG A 98 -13.52 -34.83 -13.47
C ARG A 98 -12.98 -35.57 -14.70
N ALA A 99 -11.68 -35.56 -14.90
CA ALA A 99 -11.04 -36.23 -16.03
C ALA A 99 -10.83 -37.74 -15.82
N GLY A 100 -11.17 -38.29 -14.65
CA GLY A 100 -10.99 -39.71 -14.35
C GLY A 100 -9.53 -40.16 -14.30
N VAL A 101 -8.59 -39.25 -14.00
CA VAL A 101 -7.15 -39.55 -13.93
C VAL A 101 -6.62 -39.49 -12.49
N PRO A 102 -5.50 -40.16 -12.18
CA PRO A 102 -4.87 -40.05 -10.87
C PRO A 102 -4.60 -38.58 -10.50
N ALA A 103 -4.82 -38.22 -9.24
CA ALA A 103 -4.48 -36.90 -8.70
C ALA A 103 -2.95 -36.72 -8.59
N ARG A 104 -2.30 -36.56 -9.75
CA ARG A 104 -0.85 -36.33 -9.93
C ARG A 104 -0.66 -35.37 -11.10
N ARG A 105 0.25 -34.39 -10.98
CA ARG A 105 0.49 -33.38 -12.04
C ARG A 105 0.85 -34.01 -13.39
N ALA A 106 1.70 -35.03 -13.40
CA ALA A 106 2.05 -35.74 -14.64
C ALA A 106 0.86 -36.42 -15.33
N ALA A 107 -0.16 -36.84 -14.58
CA ALA A 107 -1.38 -37.42 -15.16
C ALA A 107 -2.28 -36.33 -15.75
N LEU A 108 -2.45 -35.21 -15.03
CA LEU A 108 -3.16 -34.03 -15.53
C LEU A 108 -2.50 -33.45 -16.78
N PHE A 109 -1.17 -33.29 -16.77
CA PHE A 109 -0.42 -32.77 -17.91
C PHE A 109 -0.64 -33.63 -19.15
N ARG A 110 -0.47 -34.96 -19.05
CA ARG A 110 -0.74 -35.88 -20.17
C ARG A 110 -2.19 -35.85 -20.63
N ARG A 111 -3.14 -35.74 -19.70
CA ARG A 111 -4.57 -35.60 -20.03
C ARG A 111 -4.88 -34.32 -20.79
N MET A 112 -4.19 -33.22 -20.53
CA MET A 112 -4.38 -31.96 -21.26
C MET A 112 -3.85 -32.02 -22.70
N LEU A 113 -2.96 -32.98 -23.01
CA LEU A 113 -2.41 -33.18 -24.35
C LEU A 113 -3.21 -34.19 -25.20
N THR A 114 -4.28 -34.79 -24.67
CA THR A 114 -5.20 -35.61 -25.48
C THR A 114 -6.12 -34.71 -26.30
N GLU A 115 -6.79 -35.25 -27.32
CA GLU A 115 -7.76 -34.49 -28.13
C GLU A 115 -8.82 -33.79 -27.27
N ASP A 116 -9.42 -34.51 -26.31
CA ASP A 116 -10.39 -33.91 -25.38
C ASP A 116 -9.76 -32.86 -24.43
N GLY A 117 -8.46 -32.93 -24.17
CA GLY A 117 -7.74 -31.96 -23.32
C GLY A 117 -7.46 -30.68 -24.08
N VAL A 118 -6.98 -30.82 -25.31
CA VAL A 118 -6.79 -29.68 -26.22
C VAL A 118 -8.13 -28.99 -26.48
N ARG A 119 -9.22 -29.74 -26.70
CA ARG A 119 -10.57 -29.15 -26.84
C ARG A 119 -11.00 -28.37 -25.60
N GLU A 120 -10.78 -28.89 -24.39
CA GLU A 120 -11.07 -28.16 -23.15
C GLU A 120 -10.24 -26.86 -23.05
N LEU A 121 -8.96 -26.90 -23.45
CA LEU A 121 -8.11 -25.72 -23.47
C LEU A 121 -8.57 -24.69 -24.51
N GLU A 122 -9.00 -25.13 -25.69
CA GLU A 122 -9.58 -24.27 -26.72
C GLU A 122 -10.90 -23.62 -26.28
N GLU A 123 -11.79 -24.36 -25.61
CA GLU A 123 -13.02 -23.80 -25.03
C GLU A 123 -12.70 -22.68 -24.02
N ARG A 124 -11.70 -22.91 -23.16
CA ARG A 124 -11.22 -21.89 -22.20
C ARG A 124 -10.60 -20.68 -22.90
N LEU A 125 -9.86 -20.90 -23.99
CA LEU A 125 -9.31 -19.82 -24.80
C LEU A 125 -10.43 -18.93 -25.34
N ASP A 126 -11.52 -19.54 -25.79
CA ASP A 126 -12.63 -18.86 -26.44
C ASP A 126 -13.51 -18.09 -25.43
N ASP A 127 -13.88 -18.71 -24.31
CA ASP A 127 -14.72 -18.08 -23.27
C ASP A 127 -13.94 -17.17 -22.30
N GLY A 128 -12.61 -17.34 -22.23
CA GLY A 128 -11.73 -16.58 -21.34
C GLY A 128 -11.85 -16.93 -19.86
N ARG A 129 -12.52 -18.02 -19.48
CA ARG A 129 -12.82 -18.41 -18.09
C ARG A 129 -11.65 -19.14 -17.43
N TYR A 130 -10.52 -18.45 -17.36
CA TYR A 130 -9.32 -18.93 -16.69
C TYR A 130 -8.60 -17.81 -15.95
N GLU A 131 -7.89 -18.18 -14.89
CA GLU A 131 -6.98 -17.30 -14.15
C GLU A 131 -5.55 -17.79 -14.37
N VAL A 132 -4.64 -16.84 -14.62
CA VAL A 132 -3.18 -17.08 -14.64
C VAL A 132 -2.59 -16.31 -13.47
N VAL A 133 -2.24 -17.02 -12.41
CA VAL A 133 -1.57 -16.45 -11.22
C VAL A 133 -0.06 -16.55 -11.38
N LEU A 134 0.41 -17.65 -11.93
CA LEU A 134 1.81 -17.85 -12.29
C LEU A 134 1.93 -18.00 -13.81
N PRO A 135 2.96 -17.44 -14.45
CA PRO A 135 3.07 -17.47 -15.90
C PRO A 135 3.09 -18.90 -16.47
N GLU A 136 3.60 -19.88 -15.72
CA GLU A 136 3.59 -21.31 -16.07
C GLU A 136 2.17 -21.86 -16.34
N GLU A 137 1.15 -21.35 -15.63
CA GLU A 137 -0.25 -21.80 -15.79
C GLU A 137 -0.84 -21.41 -17.15
N SER A 138 -0.16 -20.56 -17.91
CA SER A 138 -0.56 -20.18 -19.28
C SER A 138 0.08 -21.05 -20.37
N ALA A 139 1.08 -21.88 -20.04
CA ALA A 139 1.87 -22.59 -21.05
C ALA A 139 1.01 -23.51 -21.91
N LEU A 140 0.12 -24.31 -21.31
CA LEU A 140 -0.74 -25.23 -22.04
C LEU A 140 -1.84 -24.52 -22.86
N LEU A 141 -2.31 -23.35 -22.40
CA LEU A 141 -3.22 -22.52 -23.20
C LEU A 141 -2.52 -22.00 -24.46
N VAL A 142 -1.26 -21.59 -24.35
CA VAL A 142 -0.47 -21.19 -25.53
C VAL A 142 -0.19 -22.38 -26.44
N VAL A 143 0.10 -23.57 -25.91
CA VAL A 143 0.27 -24.79 -26.72
C VAL A 143 -1.01 -25.10 -27.50
N ALA A 144 -2.18 -25.08 -26.85
CA ALA A 144 -3.46 -25.29 -27.53
C ALA A 144 -3.70 -24.24 -28.63
N TRP A 145 -3.38 -22.97 -28.34
CA TRP A 145 -3.49 -21.90 -29.34
C TRP A 145 -2.56 -22.14 -30.55
N LEU A 146 -1.30 -22.52 -30.31
CA LEU A 146 -0.32 -22.81 -31.37
C LEU A 146 -0.78 -23.97 -32.27
N LEU A 147 -1.32 -25.03 -31.67
CA LEU A 147 -1.89 -26.16 -32.41
C LEU A 147 -3.07 -25.71 -33.28
N ARG A 148 -3.97 -24.90 -32.73
CA ARG A 148 -5.12 -24.31 -33.43
C ARG A 148 -4.68 -23.40 -34.60
N ALA A 149 -3.61 -22.63 -34.41
CA ALA A 149 -3.02 -21.76 -35.43
C ALA A 149 -2.19 -22.52 -36.49
N GLY A 150 -2.03 -23.85 -36.35
CA GLY A 150 -1.23 -24.68 -37.25
C GLY A 150 0.27 -24.68 -36.98
N ASP A 151 0.75 -23.97 -35.95
CA ASP A 151 2.16 -23.91 -35.55
C ASP A 151 2.54 -25.09 -34.65
N ARG A 152 2.57 -26.28 -35.26
CA ARG A 152 2.92 -27.53 -34.56
C ARG A 152 4.37 -27.55 -34.08
N ALA A 153 5.27 -26.90 -34.82
CA ALA A 153 6.69 -26.80 -34.45
C ALA A 153 6.85 -25.96 -33.17
N GLY A 154 6.22 -24.78 -33.11
CA GLY A 154 6.21 -23.96 -31.90
C GLY A 154 5.58 -24.67 -30.70
N ALA A 155 4.47 -25.41 -30.91
CA ALA A 155 3.86 -26.21 -29.85
C ALA A 155 4.81 -27.29 -29.31
N LEU A 156 5.51 -28.01 -30.20
CA LEU A 156 6.48 -29.05 -29.80
C LEU A 156 7.67 -28.45 -29.05
N GLU A 157 8.25 -27.35 -29.53
CA GLU A 157 9.36 -26.65 -28.85
C GLU A 157 8.98 -26.27 -27.41
N VAL A 158 7.76 -25.78 -27.18
CA VAL A 158 7.28 -25.44 -25.84
C VAL A 158 7.16 -26.70 -24.97
N LEU A 159 6.60 -27.78 -25.53
CA LEU A 159 6.41 -29.04 -24.81
C LEU A 159 7.75 -29.72 -24.44
N GLU A 160 8.76 -29.62 -25.28
CA GLU A 160 10.12 -30.12 -25.00
C GLU A 160 10.75 -29.38 -23.81
N GLU A 161 10.52 -28.08 -23.69
CA GLU A 161 11.04 -27.25 -22.59
C GLU A 161 10.32 -27.49 -21.26
N ILE A 162 8.98 -27.64 -21.28
CA ILE A 162 8.18 -27.77 -20.04
C ILE A 162 7.95 -29.23 -19.60
N GLY A 163 7.99 -30.17 -20.55
CA GLY A 163 7.72 -31.60 -20.33
C GLY A 163 8.55 -32.24 -19.22
N PRO A 164 9.87 -31.98 -19.11
CA PRO A 164 10.71 -32.50 -18.02
C PRO A 164 10.25 -32.10 -16.61
N PHE A 165 9.37 -31.10 -16.49
CA PHE A 165 8.87 -30.58 -15.23
C PHE A 165 7.39 -30.88 -14.99
N ALA A 166 6.74 -31.67 -15.85
CA ALA A 166 5.30 -31.93 -15.83
C ALA A 166 4.79 -32.64 -14.56
N ASP A 167 5.66 -33.35 -13.84
CA ASP A 167 5.36 -34.00 -12.56
C ASP A 167 5.53 -33.06 -11.36
N ARG A 168 6.37 -32.02 -11.49
CA ARG A 168 6.73 -31.07 -10.43
C ARG A 168 5.92 -29.78 -10.48
N LEU A 169 5.72 -29.22 -11.67
CA LEU A 169 5.16 -27.88 -11.87
C LEU A 169 3.72 -27.90 -12.39
N ARG A 170 2.96 -26.91 -11.95
CA ARG A 170 1.58 -26.69 -12.37
C ARG A 170 1.53 -25.93 -13.69
N PHE A 171 1.07 -26.62 -14.74
CA PHE A 171 0.82 -26.04 -16.07
C PHE A 171 -0.66 -26.02 -16.47
N ALA A 172 -1.52 -26.76 -15.76
CA ALA A 172 -2.95 -26.77 -16.02
C ALA A 172 -3.57 -25.41 -15.64
N PRO A 173 -4.38 -24.79 -16.52
CA PRO A 173 -4.96 -23.48 -16.25
C PRO A 173 -5.95 -23.57 -15.10
N ARG A 174 -5.95 -22.55 -14.25
CA ARG A 174 -6.95 -22.44 -13.18
C ARG A 174 -8.27 -21.95 -13.76
N PRO A 175 -9.43 -22.53 -13.40
CA PRO A 175 -10.73 -21.93 -13.71
C PRO A 175 -10.85 -20.53 -13.12
N GLY A 176 -11.42 -19.58 -13.86
CA GLY A 176 -11.58 -18.20 -13.41
C GLY A 176 -12.86 -17.55 -13.95
N ALA A 177 -13.18 -16.36 -13.44
CA ALA A 177 -14.24 -15.53 -13.97
C ALA A 177 -13.90 -15.01 -15.38
N GLN A 178 -14.91 -14.53 -16.10
CA GLN A 178 -14.70 -13.89 -17.39
C GLN A 178 -13.86 -12.61 -17.24
N PRO A 179 -12.98 -12.26 -18.21
CA PRO A 179 -12.16 -11.07 -18.09
C PRO A 179 -13.01 -9.80 -18.01
N ALA A 180 -12.71 -8.95 -17.01
CA ALA A 180 -13.26 -7.60 -16.91
C ALA A 180 -12.70 -6.68 -18.02
N ASP A 181 -13.32 -5.50 -18.20
CA ASP A 181 -12.81 -4.46 -19.11
C ASP A 181 -11.38 -4.07 -18.70
N ALA A 182 -10.42 -4.32 -19.59
CA ALA A 182 -9.01 -4.11 -19.31
C ALA A 182 -8.63 -2.63 -19.10
N SER A 183 -9.50 -1.69 -19.50
CA SER A 183 -9.31 -0.25 -19.28
C SER A 183 -9.66 0.22 -17.87
N LEU A 184 -10.43 -0.57 -17.12
CA LEU A 184 -10.83 -0.27 -15.75
C LEU A 184 -9.96 -1.01 -14.77
N VAL A 185 -9.46 -0.31 -13.75
CA VAL A 185 -8.66 -0.89 -12.68
C VAL A 185 -9.36 -0.66 -11.34
N ARG A 186 -9.02 -1.50 -10.35
CA ARG A 186 -9.43 -1.33 -8.96
C ARG A 186 -8.23 -1.50 -8.05
N ARG A 187 -8.22 -0.80 -6.93
CA ARG A 187 -7.11 -0.90 -5.97
C ARG A 187 -7.20 -2.17 -5.13
N GLU A 188 -8.39 -2.50 -4.65
CA GLU A 188 -8.64 -3.70 -3.85
C GLU A 188 -9.96 -4.34 -4.29
N PRO A 189 -10.05 -5.69 -4.34
CA PRO A 189 -11.30 -6.36 -4.67
C PRO A 189 -12.27 -6.33 -3.47
N VAL A 190 -13.57 -6.48 -3.73
CA VAL A 190 -14.62 -6.41 -2.71
C VAL A 190 -14.38 -7.41 -1.56
N GLY A 191 -13.89 -8.61 -1.85
CA GLY A 191 -13.60 -9.62 -0.83
C GLY A 191 -12.56 -9.17 0.21
N GLU A 192 -11.55 -8.39 -0.18
CA GLU A 192 -10.57 -7.82 0.76
C GLU A 192 -11.18 -6.71 1.61
N ILE A 193 -12.04 -5.88 1.01
CA ILE A 193 -12.78 -4.83 1.73
C ILE A 193 -13.70 -5.46 2.77
N ARG A 194 -14.46 -6.49 2.40
CA ARG A 194 -15.34 -7.24 3.30
C ARG A 194 -14.55 -7.82 4.46
N ARG A 195 -13.43 -8.52 4.20
CA ARG A 195 -12.55 -9.05 5.25
C ARG A 195 -12.05 -7.97 6.20
N ARG A 196 -11.58 -6.85 5.65
CA ARG A 196 -11.02 -5.73 6.43
C ARG A 196 -12.07 -5.00 7.26
N ILE A 197 -13.29 -4.85 6.75
CA ILE A 197 -14.41 -4.26 7.50
C ILE A 197 -14.92 -5.24 8.56
N ALA A 198 -15.10 -6.52 8.21
CA ALA A 198 -15.55 -7.58 9.14
C ALA A 198 -14.56 -7.81 10.29
N GLY A 199 -13.26 -7.66 10.04
CA GLY A 199 -12.23 -7.74 11.09
C GLY A 199 -12.28 -6.61 12.13
N ARG A 200 -13.10 -5.55 11.92
CA ARG A 200 -13.27 -4.46 12.89
C ARG A 200 -14.34 -4.85 13.92
N GLY A 201 -13.89 -5.35 15.07
CA GLY A 201 -14.76 -5.65 16.21
C GLY A 201 -15.38 -4.40 16.87
N PRO A 202 -16.37 -4.60 17.75
CA PRO A 202 -16.94 -3.51 18.55
C PRO A 202 -15.88 -2.92 19.48
N ASN A 203 -15.93 -1.61 19.71
CA ASN A 203 -15.03 -0.95 20.65
C ASN A 203 -15.56 -1.13 22.08
N ALA A 204 -14.89 -1.97 22.87
CA ALA A 204 -15.30 -2.29 24.24
C ALA A 204 -15.54 -1.04 25.10
N ALA A 205 -14.73 0.02 24.94
CA ALA A 205 -14.90 1.25 25.71
C ALA A 205 -16.19 2.01 25.34
N VAL A 206 -16.54 2.03 24.05
CA VAL A 206 -17.79 2.64 23.56
C VAL A 206 -18.99 1.81 24.02
N GLU A 207 -18.92 0.49 23.94
CA GLU A 207 -19.99 -0.40 24.40
C GLU A 207 -20.21 -0.29 25.92
N THR A 208 -19.12 -0.24 26.70
CA THR A 208 -19.18 0.01 28.16
C THR A 208 -19.78 1.38 28.48
N MET A 209 -19.43 2.42 27.71
CA MET A 209 -20.02 3.75 27.85
C MET A 209 -21.52 3.74 27.55
N ASN A 210 -21.94 3.15 26.43
CA ASN A 210 -23.35 3.09 26.04
C ASN A 210 -24.19 2.34 27.09
N GLU A 211 -23.70 1.21 27.61
CA GLU A 211 -24.35 0.50 28.70
C GLU A 211 -24.44 1.36 29.98
N ALA A 212 -23.39 2.12 30.30
CA ALA A 212 -23.41 3.03 31.44
C ALA A 212 -24.46 4.14 31.28
N LEU A 213 -24.57 4.72 30.09
CA LEU A 213 -25.49 5.82 29.81
C LEU A 213 -26.95 5.38 29.70
N ALA A 214 -27.22 4.24 29.06
CA ALA A 214 -28.56 3.75 28.78
C ALA A 214 -29.18 2.94 29.94
N VAL A 215 -28.37 2.25 30.73
CA VAL A 215 -28.85 1.33 31.78
C VAL A 215 -28.48 1.83 33.16
N TRP A 216 -27.17 1.93 33.44
CA TRP A 216 -26.70 2.11 34.82
C TRP A 216 -26.94 3.51 35.36
N ASN A 217 -26.86 4.53 34.51
CA ASN A 217 -27.12 5.91 34.92
C ASN A 217 -28.61 6.16 35.26
N PRO A 218 -29.58 5.73 34.43
CA PRO A 218 -31.01 5.75 34.80
C PRO A 218 -31.31 4.95 36.07
N PHE A 219 -30.80 3.72 36.18
CA PHE A 219 -31.00 2.90 37.38
C PHE A 219 -30.43 3.56 38.65
N ALA A 220 -29.26 4.19 38.55
CA ALA A 220 -28.67 4.94 39.66
C ALA A 220 -29.54 6.14 40.08
N ASP A 221 -30.29 6.73 39.15
CA ASP A 221 -31.18 7.84 39.47
C ASP A 221 -32.48 7.36 40.12
N GLU A 222 -33.01 6.19 39.75
CA GLU A 222 -34.13 5.56 40.48
C GLU A 222 -33.74 5.23 41.93
N LEU A 223 -32.52 4.74 42.15
CA LEU A 223 -31.98 4.57 43.51
C LEU A 223 -31.90 5.91 44.25
N LEU A 224 -31.44 6.97 43.58
CA LEU A 224 -31.33 8.30 44.17
C LEU A 224 -32.70 8.85 44.56
N GLU A 225 -33.68 8.78 43.66
CA GLU A 225 -35.05 9.19 43.88
C GLU A 225 -35.66 8.46 45.07
N HIS A 226 -35.50 7.14 45.12
CA HIS A 226 -35.98 6.32 46.24
C HIS A 226 -35.38 6.73 47.59
N TRP A 227 -34.09 7.10 47.62
CA TRP A 227 -33.43 7.59 48.83
C TRP A 227 -33.88 9.01 49.22
N LEU A 228 -34.12 9.88 48.24
CA LEU A 228 -34.55 11.26 48.49
C LEU A 228 -35.93 11.33 49.17
N GLU A 229 -36.82 10.36 48.95
CA GLU A 229 -38.10 10.25 49.65
C GLU A 229 -37.95 10.16 51.19
N THR A 230 -36.79 9.68 51.67
CA THR A 230 -36.51 9.49 53.10
C THR A 230 -35.89 10.72 53.77
N VAL A 231 -35.60 11.77 53.00
CA VAL A 231 -34.85 12.94 53.45
C VAL A 231 -35.79 14.01 54.02
N ARG A 232 -35.58 14.39 55.28
CA ARG A 232 -36.13 15.62 55.89
C ARG A 232 -35.00 16.41 56.55
N ASP A 233 -34.99 17.72 56.38
CA ASP A 233 -33.99 18.64 56.94
C ASP A 233 -32.53 18.17 56.72
N GLY A 234 -32.25 17.60 55.55
CA GLY A 234 -30.92 17.10 55.17
C GLY A 234 -30.48 15.79 55.84
N ARG A 235 -31.36 15.14 56.61
CA ARG A 235 -31.12 13.83 57.23
C ARG A 235 -31.78 12.71 56.42
N VAL A 236 -30.99 11.73 55.99
CA VAL A 236 -31.46 10.52 55.29
C VAL A 236 -32.09 9.56 56.30
N LEU A 237 -33.17 8.86 55.92
CA LEU A 237 -34.01 8.06 56.84
C LEU A 237 -34.66 8.86 57.97
N ALA A 238 -34.91 10.15 57.77
CA ALA A 238 -35.66 10.96 58.71
C ALA A 238 -37.17 10.66 58.66
N VAL A 239 -37.65 10.16 57.52
CA VAL A 239 -39.01 9.65 57.31
C VAL A 239 -38.94 8.35 56.52
N GLU A 240 -39.87 7.43 56.81
CA GLU A 240 -40.05 6.21 56.03
C GLU A 240 -41.47 6.22 55.44
N PRO A 241 -41.62 6.58 54.15
CA PRO A 241 -42.92 6.62 53.50
C PRO A 241 -43.58 5.24 53.41
N ASP A 242 -44.91 5.21 53.36
CA ASP A 242 -45.66 3.97 53.20
C ASP A 242 -45.23 3.19 51.95
N GLY A 243 -45.01 1.89 52.14
CA GLY A 243 -44.57 0.97 51.09
C GLY A 243 -43.13 1.17 50.60
N TRP A 244 -42.34 2.07 51.22
CA TRP A 244 -40.95 2.34 50.81
C TRP A 244 -40.11 1.06 50.78
N ARG A 245 -40.16 0.24 51.83
CA ARG A 245 -39.43 -1.04 51.88
C ARG A 245 -39.81 -2.00 50.76
N GLY A 246 -41.08 -2.07 50.41
CA GLY A 246 -41.58 -2.91 49.30
C GLY A 246 -41.01 -2.46 47.94
N ARG A 247 -41.03 -1.14 47.67
CA ARG A 247 -40.41 -0.56 46.47
C ARG A 247 -38.89 -0.77 46.45
N GLY A 248 -38.23 -0.67 47.60
CA GLY A 248 -36.80 -0.94 47.75
C GLY A 248 -36.42 -2.39 47.41
N THR A 249 -37.19 -3.37 47.89
CA THR A 249 -37.01 -4.79 47.52
C THR A 249 -37.17 -5.00 46.01
N ALA A 250 -38.16 -4.36 45.38
CA ALA A 250 -38.36 -4.44 43.94
C ALA A 250 -37.18 -3.83 43.15
N LEU A 251 -36.62 -2.71 43.61
CA LEU A 251 -35.44 -2.08 43.01
C LEU A 251 -34.20 -2.99 43.09
N LEU A 252 -33.98 -3.67 44.22
CA LEU A 252 -32.87 -4.64 44.34
C LEU A 252 -33.07 -5.86 43.43
N ALA A 253 -34.30 -6.38 43.31
CA ALA A 253 -34.60 -7.46 42.36
C ALA A 253 -34.38 -7.02 40.90
N ARG A 254 -34.70 -5.75 40.57
CA ARG A 254 -34.41 -5.17 39.25
C ARG A 254 -32.91 -5.04 39.00
N TYR A 255 -32.14 -4.63 40.00
CA TYR A 255 -30.67 -4.60 39.91
C TYR A 255 -30.11 -5.97 39.54
N GLU A 256 -30.54 -7.04 40.20
CA GLU A 256 -30.02 -8.39 39.92
C GLU A 256 -30.29 -8.82 38.47
N ARG A 257 -31.47 -8.49 37.92
CA ARG A 257 -31.78 -8.71 36.50
C ARG A 257 -30.86 -7.90 35.59
N LEU A 258 -30.76 -6.58 35.82
CA LEU A 258 -29.89 -5.70 35.02
C LEU A 258 -28.42 -6.13 35.11
N ALA A 259 -27.94 -6.59 36.26
CA ALA A 259 -26.57 -7.02 36.47
C ALA A 259 -26.23 -8.35 35.78
N ALA A 260 -27.24 -9.21 35.57
CA ALA A 260 -27.13 -10.44 34.80
C ALA A 260 -27.13 -10.17 33.29
N GLU A 261 -27.98 -9.25 32.82
CA GLU A 261 -28.14 -8.90 31.40
C GLU A 261 -27.03 -7.96 30.88
N HIS A 262 -26.59 -7.01 31.70
CA HIS A 262 -25.68 -5.93 31.32
C HIS A 262 -24.33 -6.05 32.04
N THR A 263 -23.36 -6.64 31.35
CA THR A 263 -22.11 -7.10 31.97
C THR A 263 -20.89 -6.24 31.61
N ARG A 264 -21.01 -5.26 30.70
CA ARG A 264 -19.86 -4.53 30.15
C ARG A 264 -19.39 -3.38 31.02
N CYS A 265 -20.30 -2.69 31.70
CA CYS A 265 -19.97 -1.61 32.63
C CYS A 265 -19.95 -2.13 34.06
N THR A 266 -18.77 -2.23 34.66
CA THR A 266 -18.61 -2.79 36.01
C THR A 266 -18.62 -1.75 37.14
N LYS A 267 -18.81 -0.47 36.81
CA LYS A 267 -18.71 0.65 37.75
C LYS A 267 -19.69 0.52 38.93
N HIS A 268 -20.88 -0.02 38.69
CA HIS A 268 -21.93 -0.25 39.69
C HIS A 268 -21.54 -1.27 40.78
N ARG A 269 -20.48 -2.08 40.57
CA ARG A 269 -20.00 -3.09 41.53
C ARG A 269 -18.93 -2.56 42.47
N ARG A 270 -18.32 -1.40 42.16
CA ARG A 270 -17.18 -0.86 42.91
C ARG A 270 -17.67 -0.23 44.22
N PRO A 271 -17.23 -0.69 45.40
CA PRO A 271 -17.80 -0.28 46.69
C PRO A 271 -17.78 1.22 47.01
N LYS A 272 -16.87 1.98 46.38
CA LYS A 272 -16.74 3.44 46.58
C LYS A 272 -17.51 4.29 45.57
N GLU A 273 -18.17 3.67 44.58
CA GLU A 273 -18.97 4.38 43.60
C GLU A 273 -20.37 4.69 44.15
N ASN A 274 -20.91 5.88 43.86
CA ASN A 274 -22.16 6.35 44.48
C ASN A 274 -23.32 5.37 44.28
N ALA A 275 -23.50 4.81 43.07
CA ALA A 275 -24.57 3.84 42.80
C ALA A 275 -24.43 2.54 43.64
N ALA A 276 -23.19 2.07 43.84
CA ALA A 276 -22.93 0.91 44.69
C ALA A 276 -23.26 1.21 46.15
N VAL A 277 -22.86 2.38 46.65
CA VAL A 277 -23.14 2.85 48.02
C VAL A 277 -24.65 2.95 48.27
N LEU A 278 -25.42 3.53 47.35
CA LEU A 278 -26.88 3.64 47.45
C LEU A 278 -27.54 2.26 47.47
N ARG A 279 -27.11 1.34 46.60
CA ARG A 279 -27.64 -0.02 46.52
C ARG A 279 -27.33 -0.87 47.76
N THR A 280 -26.07 -0.91 48.20
CA THR A 280 -25.68 -1.73 49.36
C THR A 280 -26.32 -1.20 50.63
N SER A 281 -26.41 0.13 50.79
CA SER A 281 -27.10 0.73 51.92
C SER A 281 -28.59 0.38 51.94
N LEU A 282 -29.23 0.26 50.77
CA LEU A 282 -30.64 -0.12 50.69
C LEU A 282 -30.82 -1.58 51.11
N ALA A 283 -29.95 -2.48 50.65
CA ALA A 283 -29.94 -3.87 51.08
C ALA A 283 -29.68 -4.04 52.59
N ASP A 284 -28.78 -3.22 53.16
CA ASP A 284 -28.50 -3.23 54.60
C ASP A 284 -29.72 -2.80 55.41
N VAL A 285 -30.38 -1.69 55.02
CA VAL A 285 -31.58 -1.20 55.71
C VAL A 285 -32.72 -2.20 55.63
N LEU A 286 -32.97 -2.80 54.47
CA LEU A 286 -34.01 -3.82 54.30
C LEU A 286 -33.74 -5.10 55.12
N ALA A 287 -32.47 -5.37 55.45
CA ALA A 287 -32.05 -6.46 56.32
C ALA A 287 -31.90 -6.04 57.81
N GLY A 288 -32.35 -4.83 58.18
CA GLY A 288 -32.28 -4.33 59.56
C GLY A 288 -30.89 -3.89 60.02
N ARG A 289 -29.95 -3.68 59.10
CA ARG A 289 -28.59 -3.19 59.38
C ARG A 289 -28.48 -1.68 59.11
N ALA A 290 -27.47 -1.05 59.73
CA ALA A 290 -27.17 0.35 59.50
C ALA A 290 -26.63 0.59 58.07
N PRO A 291 -27.05 1.66 57.37
CA PRO A 291 -26.55 2.01 56.04
C PRO A 291 -25.09 2.49 56.09
N SER A 292 -24.46 2.57 54.92
CA SER A 292 -23.09 3.07 54.79
C SER A 292 -22.95 4.51 55.28
N ARG A 293 -21.84 4.81 55.96
CA ARG A 293 -21.46 6.19 56.35
C ARG A 293 -21.28 7.12 55.15
N LEU A 294 -21.06 6.56 53.95
CA LEU A 294 -20.89 7.32 52.71
C LEU A 294 -22.22 7.69 52.05
N LEU A 295 -23.36 7.14 52.49
CA LEU A 295 -24.66 7.30 51.82
C LEU A 295 -25.04 8.77 51.65
N ARG A 296 -24.93 9.58 52.71
CA ARG A 296 -25.23 11.02 52.66
C ARG A 296 -24.34 11.76 51.66
N HIS A 297 -23.04 11.43 51.64
CA HIS A 297 -22.10 12.04 50.70
C HIS A 297 -22.41 11.63 49.24
N ALA A 298 -22.74 10.36 49.01
CA ALA A 298 -23.10 9.85 47.70
C ALA A 298 -24.37 10.52 47.14
N ILE A 299 -25.42 10.68 47.96
CA ILE A 299 -26.66 11.40 47.58
C ILE A 299 -26.32 12.86 47.23
N ALA A 300 -25.63 13.58 48.11
CA ALA A 300 -25.27 14.99 47.88
C ALA A 300 -24.41 15.17 46.61
N SER A 301 -23.43 14.30 46.40
CA SER A 301 -22.57 14.30 45.22
C SER A 301 -23.35 14.04 43.93
N MET A 302 -24.31 13.09 43.95
CA MET A 302 -25.13 12.82 42.77
C MET A 302 -26.07 13.97 42.43
N VAL A 303 -26.74 14.57 43.42
CA VAL A 303 -27.60 15.74 43.22
C VAL A 303 -26.78 16.92 42.68
N ALA A 304 -25.64 17.23 43.30
CA ALA A 304 -24.78 18.33 42.85
C ALA A 304 -24.25 18.15 41.42
N ARG A 305 -23.99 16.90 41.00
CA ARG A 305 -23.41 16.61 39.68
C ARG A 305 -24.45 16.43 38.57
N ARG A 306 -25.67 15.96 38.91
CA ARG A 306 -26.68 15.53 37.92
C ARG A 306 -27.96 16.36 37.96
N GLY A 307 -28.16 17.18 38.99
CA GLY A 307 -29.46 17.74 39.35
C GLY A 307 -30.32 16.75 40.14
N THR A 308 -31.33 17.26 40.84
CA THR A 308 -32.33 16.42 41.52
C THR A 308 -33.15 15.65 40.48
N PRO A 309 -33.39 14.34 40.64
CA PRO A 309 -34.30 13.59 39.77
C PRO A 309 -35.63 14.32 39.58
N GLY A 310 -36.12 14.40 38.35
CA GLY A 310 -37.34 15.13 37.99
C GLY A 310 -37.17 16.64 37.75
N SER A 311 -35.99 17.21 38.02
CA SER A 311 -35.70 18.61 37.64
C SER A 311 -35.44 18.77 36.14
N ALA A 312 -35.62 19.99 35.62
CA ALA A 312 -35.36 20.30 34.21
C ALA A 312 -33.89 20.04 33.80
N GLU A 313 -32.93 20.35 34.68
CA GLU A 313 -31.50 20.11 34.44
C GLU A 313 -31.18 18.61 34.33
N HIS A 314 -31.79 17.81 35.20
CA HIS A 314 -31.66 16.34 35.22
C HIS A 314 -32.27 15.72 33.96
N ALA A 315 -33.48 16.14 33.58
CA ALA A 315 -34.15 15.69 32.36
C ALA A 315 -33.33 16.04 31.11
N ALA A 316 -32.76 17.24 31.04
CA ALA A 316 -31.89 17.66 29.93
C ALA A 316 -30.60 16.83 29.87
N LEU A 317 -29.98 16.52 31.01
CA LEU A 317 -28.81 15.62 31.07
C LEU A 317 -29.15 14.22 30.57
N ARG A 318 -30.28 13.65 31.00
CA ARG A 318 -30.75 12.33 30.56
C ARG A 318 -31.07 12.30 29.08
N GLY A 319 -31.73 13.33 28.56
CA GLY A 319 -32.00 13.49 27.14
C GLY A 319 -30.72 13.45 26.30
N ARG A 320 -29.67 14.20 26.71
CA ARG A 320 -28.37 14.16 26.03
C ARG A 320 -27.71 12.79 26.10
N GLN A 321 -27.66 12.16 27.28
CA GLN A 321 -27.00 10.86 27.45
C GLN A 321 -27.74 9.72 26.74
N ALA A 322 -29.06 9.75 26.71
CA ALA A 322 -29.87 8.81 25.92
C ALA A 322 -29.62 9.01 24.42
N ALA A 323 -29.56 10.27 23.96
CA ALA A 323 -29.23 10.58 22.57
C ALA A 323 -27.81 10.12 22.20
N ASP A 324 -26.82 10.29 23.07
CA ASP A 324 -25.44 9.81 22.84
C ASP A 324 -25.37 8.28 22.79
N ALA A 325 -26.05 7.58 23.71
CA ALA A 325 -26.09 6.12 23.75
C ALA A 325 -26.87 5.48 22.59
N ALA A 326 -27.87 6.19 22.06
CA ALA A 326 -28.68 5.77 20.91
C ALA A 326 -27.98 6.00 19.56
N ARG A 327 -26.81 6.66 19.52
CA ARG A 327 -26.04 6.79 18.27
C ARG A 327 -25.58 5.42 17.80
N GLY A 328 -25.80 5.12 16.53
CA GLY A 328 -25.28 3.92 15.90
C GLY A 328 -23.77 3.83 16.05
N THR A 329 -23.26 2.69 16.53
CA THR A 329 -21.82 2.48 16.66
C THR A 329 -21.19 2.35 15.27
N HIS A 330 -19.91 2.71 15.15
CA HIS A 330 -19.17 2.47 13.89
C HIS A 330 -19.18 0.99 13.49
N HIS A 331 -19.26 0.08 14.47
CA HIS A 331 -19.39 -1.34 14.21
C HIS A 331 -20.75 -1.67 13.58
N ALA A 332 -21.86 -1.11 14.10
CA ALA A 332 -23.18 -1.30 13.50
C ALA A 332 -23.24 -0.73 12.06
N LEU A 333 -22.66 0.45 11.83
CA LEU A 333 -22.54 1.03 10.47
C LEU A 333 -21.66 0.18 9.55
N ALA A 334 -20.60 -0.44 10.07
CA ALA A 334 -19.79 -1.40 9.32
C ALA A 334 -20.60 -2.64 8.90
N GLN A 335 -21.49 -3.15 9.76
CA GLN A 335 -22.38 -4.27 9.41
C GLN A 335 -23.38 -3.89 8.32
N VAL A 336 -23.91 -2.66 8.33
CA VAL A 336 -24.76 -2.15 7.24
C VAL A 336 -24.00 -2.17 5.91
N VAL A 337 -22.76 -1.65 5.87
CA VAL A 337 -21.93 -1.65 4.66
C VAL A 337 -21.59 -3.07 4.20
N LEU A 338 -21.29 -3.99 5.13
CA LEU A 338 -21.03 -5.40 4.80
C LEU A 338 -22.24 -6.09 4.17
N ALA A 339 -23.44 -5.79 4.67
CA ALA A 339 -24.68 -6.32 4.11
C ALA A 339 -24.93 -5.79 2.69
N ARG A 340 -24.62 -4.50 2.43
CA ARG A 340 -24.74 -3.91 1.09
C ARG A 340 -23.77 -4.53 0.08
N LEU A 341 -22.58 -4.94 0.53
CA LEU A 341 -21.55 -5.58 -0.31
C LEU A 341 -21.73 -7.11 -0.43
N ALA A 342 -22.78 -7.70 0.15
CA ALA A 342 -22.87 -9.16 0.29
C ALA A 342 -23.04 -9.89 -1.05
N ASP A 343 -23.74 -9.28 -2.00
CA ASP A 343 -24.07 -9.85 -3.30
C ASP A 343 -22.99 -9.58 -4.37
N GLU A 344 -22.00 -8.75 -4.05
CA GLU A 344 -20.91 -8.42 -4.96
C GLU A 344 -19.86 -9.54 -5.01
N PRO A 345 -19.33 -9.90 -6.19
CA PRO A 345 -18.30 -10.92 -6.31
C PRO A 345 -17.01 -10.55 -5.55
N ASP A 346 -16.46 -11.51 -4.81
CA ASP A 346 -15.30 -11.28 -3.94
C ASP A 346 -14.04 -10.83 -4.69
N ASP A 347 -13.90 -11.20 -5.96
CA ASP A 347 -12.76 -10.85 -6.81
C ASP A 347 -12.99 -9.58 -7.65
N ALA A 348 -14.21 -9.04 -7.70
CA ALA A 348 -14.58 -7.89 -8.52
C ALA A 348 -14.33 -6.53 -7.83
N GLY A 349 -14.46 -5.45 -8.60
CA GLY A 349 -14.66 -4.09 -8.11
C GLY A 349 -16.12 -3.68 -8.22
N VAL A 350 -16.43 -2.45 -7.80
CA VAL A 350 -17.77 -1.86 -7.91
C VAL A 350 -17.78 -0.71 -8.92
N PRO A 351 -18.79 -0.59 -9.78
CA PRO A 351 -18.86 0.49 -10.78
C PRO A 351 -19.21 1.85 -10.16
N ALA A 352 -19.78 1.86 -8.96
CA ALA A 352 -20.15 3.05 -8.21
C ALA A 352 -20.02 2.77 -6.70
N VAL A 353 -19.75 3.80 -5.91
CA VAL A 353 -19.51 3.66 -4.45
C VAL A 353 -20.77 4.02 -3.67
N GLU A 354 -21.56 4.95 -4.19
CA GLU A 354 -22.74 5.57 -3.61
C GLU A 354 -23.77 4.56 -3.09
N PRO A 355 -24.10 3.46 -3.80
CA PRO A 355 -25.04 2.45 -3.29
C PRO A 355 -24.62 1.81 -1.97
N PHE A 356 -23.32 1.73 -1.71
CA PHE A 356 -22.76 1.05 -0.54
C PHE A 356 -22.56 1.99 0.65
N VAL A 357 -22.39 3.30 0.40
CA VAL A 357 -22.02 4.29 1.42
C VAL A 357 -23.06 5.40 1.64
N GLY A 358 -24.27 5.24 1.08
CA GLY A 358 -25.39 6.13 1.32
C GLY A 358 -25.85 6.12 2.79
N PRO A 359 -26.69 7.09 3.21
CA PRO A 359 -27.30 7.09 4.55
C PRO A 359 -28.04 5.79 4.86
N VAL A 360 -28.21 5.47 6.15
CA VAL A 360 -28.99 4.31 6.61
C VAL A 360 -30.46 4.47 6.20
N THR A 361 -31.02 3.46 5.55
CA THR A 361 -32.42 3.42 5.12
C THR A 361 -33.36 2.99 6.25
N ALA A 362 -34.66 3.25 6.10
CA ALA A 362 -35.68 2.83 7.07
C ALA A 362 -35.66 1.31 7.35
N ASP A 363 -35.37 0.48 6.34
CA ASP A 363 -35.31 -0.98 6.50
C ASP A 363 -34.06 -1.45 7.25
N GLU A 364 -32.91 -0.86 6.93
CA GLU A 364 -31.66 -1.12 7.66
C GLU A 364 -31.76 -0.65 9.11
N ALA A 365 -32.46 0.46 9.37
CA ALA A 365 -32.69 0.96 10.72
C ALA A 365 -33.47 -0.04 11.57
N ARG A 366 -34.51 -0.66 11.02
CA ARG A 366 -35.28 -1.73 11.70
C ARG A 366 -34.42 -2.97 11.99
N ARG A 367 -33.50 -3.32 11.10
CA ARG A 367 -32.66 -4.53 11.24
C ARG A 367 -31.44 -4.34 12.15
N THR A 368 -30.88 -3.14 12.20
CA THR A 368 -29.59 -2.88 12.87
C THR A 368 -29.68 -2.00 14.11
N GLY A 369 -30.83 -1.34 14.34
CA GLY A 369 -31.00 -0.39 15.44
C GLY A 369 -30.30 0.96 15.24
N VAL A 370 -29.65 1.18 14.09
CA VAL A 370 -29.06 2.46 13.73
C VAL A 370 -30.15 3.38 13.17
N ALA A 371 -30.22 4.62 13.62
CA ALA A 371 -31.25 5.56 13.16
C ALA A 371 -31.21 5.79 11.64
N GLU A 372 -32.38 5.86 11.02
CA GLU A 372 -32.54 6.25 9.61
C GLU A 372 -31.87 7.61 9.33
N GLY A 373 -31.26 7.76 8.16
CA GLY A 373 -30.54 8.96 7.75
C GLY A 373 -29.13 9.10 8.35
N THR A 374 -28.70 8.18 9.23
CA THR A 374 -27.33 8.18 9.76
C THR A 374 -26.33 8.02 8.61
N ARG A 375 -25.35 8.93 8.52
CA ARG A 375 -24.33 8.90 7.47
C ARG A 375 -23.24 7.88 7.79
N VAL A 376 -22.76 7.17 6.77
CA VAL A 376 -21.59 6.29 6.88
C VAL A 376 -20.34 7.16 7.11
N PRO A 377 -19.48 6.85 8.11
CA PRO A 377 -18.25 7.59 8.38
C PRO A 377 -17.29 7.58 7.19
N ASP A 378 -16.57 8.68 6.97
CA ASP A 378 -15.65 8.84 5.83
C ASP A 378 -14.63 7.71 5.75
N ARG A 379 -14.05 7.27 6.89
CA ARG A 379 -13.12 6.13 6.88
C ARG A 379 -13.70 4.83 6.33
N LEU A 380 -15.00 4.58 6.50
CA LEU A 380 -15.67 3.42 5.89
C LEU A 380 -15.92 3.69 4.41
N ARG A 381 -16.34 4.91 4.05
CA ARG A 381 -16.46 5.34 2.65
C ARG A 381 -15.15 5.18 1.90
N ASP A 382 -14.05 5.73 2.41
CA ASP A 382 -12.70 5.64 1.83
C ASP A 382 -12.26 4.17 1.67
N THR A 383 -12.67 3.30 2.61
CA THR A 383 -12.38 1.86 2.52
C THR A 383 -13.14 1.23 1.34
N VAL A 384 -14.43 1.54 1.18
CA VAL A 384 -15.24 1.03 0.05
C VAL A 384 -14.78 1.62 -1.28
N GLU A 385 -14.36 2.88 -1.29
CA GLU A 385 -13.89 3.57 -2.49
C GLU A 385 -12.65 2.90 -3.11
N THR A 386 -11.88 2.12 -2.33
CA THR A 386 -10.78 1.30 -2.89
C THR A 386 -11.23 0.17 -3.84
N ALA A 387 -12.50 -0.22 -3.81
CA ALA A 387 -13.08 -1.16 -4.79
C ALA A 387 -13.64 -0.48 -6.03
N LEU A 388 -13.65 0.85 -6.11
CA LEU A 388 -14.12 1.53 -7.30
C LEU A 388 -13.35 1.04 -8.53
N GLU A 389 -14.09 0.54 -9.50
CA GLU A 389 -13.58 0.13 -10.80
C GLU A 389 -13.74 1.29 -11.77
N ALA A 390 -12.62 1.91 -12.15
CA ALA A 390 -12.60 3.12 -12.97
C ALA A 390 -11.27 3.23 -13.76
N PRO A 391 -11.19 4.13 -14.76
CA PRO A 391 -9.91 4.47 -15.36
C PRO A 391 -8.91 4.93 -14.31
N VAL A 392 -7.63 4.57 -14.48
CA VAL A 392 -6.58 4.87 -13.48
C VAL A 392 -6.46 6.38 -13.17
N ALA A 393 -6.69 7.25 -14.16
CA ALA A 393 -6.67 8.70 -13.97
C ALA A 393 -7.75 9.15 -12.98
N THR A 394 -8.97 8.63 -13.12
CA THR A 394 -10.07 8.88 -12.18
C THR A 394 -9.74 8.42 -10.76
N LEU A 395 -9.05 7.28 -10.60
CA LEU A 395 -8.64 6.81 -9.28
C LEU A 395 -7.54 7.68 -8.64
N VAL A 396 -6.66 8.28 -9.44
CA VAL A 396 -5.66 9.27 -8.96
C VAL A 396 -6.35 10.57 -8.55
N GLU A 397 -7.26 11.09 -9.38
CA GLU A 397 -8.04 12.31 -9.10
C GLU A 397 -8.88 12.18 -7.82
N ARG A 398 -9.50 11.01 -7.59
CA ARG A 398 -10.27 10.72 -6.37
C ARG A 398 -9.40 10.40 -5.14
N GLY A 399 -8.08 10.33 -5.28
CA GLY A 399 -7.17 9.99 -4.18
C GLY A 399 -7.18 8.51 -3.76
N VAL A 400 -7.85 7.64 -4.53
CA VAL A 400 -7.88 6.18 -4.30
C VAL A 400 -6.50 5.57 -4.54
N VAL A 401 -5.75 6.13 -5.49
CA VAL A 401 -4.33 5.86 -5.75
C VAL A 401 -3.50 6.99 -5.12
N PRO A 402 -3.11 6.87 -3.83
CA PRO A 402 -2.50 7.98 -3.09
C PRO A 402 -1.00 8.16 -3.37
N SER A 403 -0.36 7.24 -4.11
CA SER A 403 1.08 7.31 -4.38
C SER A 403 1.46 6.65 -5.69
N ALA A 404 2.66 6.98 -6.18
CA ALA A 404 3.24 6.37 -7.38
C ALA A 404 3.48 4.86 -7.21
N GLU A 405 3.73 4.37 -5.99
CA GLU A 405 3.87 2.94 -5.70
C GLU A 405 2.54 2.20 -5.86
N VAL A 406 1.44 2.81 -5.43
CA VAL A 406 0.09 2.25 -5.65
C VAL A 406 -0.24 2.29 -7.14
N LEU A 407 0.10 3.38 -7.84
CA LEU A 407 -0.05 3.44 -9.30
C LEU A 407 0.70 2.28 -9.97
N ALA A 408 1.95 2.05 -9.57
CA ALA A 408 2.79 1.00 -10.13
C ALA A 408 2.20 -0.42 -9.96
N ALA A 409 1.37 -0.65 -8.94
CA ALA A 409 0.68 -1.93 -8.75
C ALA A 409 -0.49 -2.14 -9.73
N LEU A 410 -1.07 -1.07 -10.28
CA LEU A 410 -2.24 -1.13 -11.18
C LEU A 410 -1.85 -1.09 -12.66
N VAL A 411 -0.72 -0.46 -12.97
CA VAL A 411 -0.22 -0.28 -14.35
C VAL A 411 -0.01 -1.58 -15.13
N PRO A 412 0.44 -2.72 -14.55
CA PRO A 412 0.66 -3.94 -15.30
C PRO A 412 -0.55 -4.40 -16.11
N GLN A 413 -1.78 -4.12 -15.66
CA GLN A 413 -2.99 -4.41 -16.41
C GLN A 413 -3.10 -3.56 -17.69
N LEU A 414 -2.82 -2.26 -17.61
CA LEU A 414 -2.83 -1.35 -18.77
C LEU A 414 -1.73 -1.71 -19.76
N THR A 415 -0.52 -2.01 -19.28
CA THR A 415 0.57 -2.46 -20.14
C THR A 415 0.24 -3.79 -20.82
N ALA A 416 -0.32 -4.75 -20.08
CA ALA A 416 -0.77 -6.02 -20.64
C ALA A 416 -1.77 -5.81 -21.78
N ALA A 417 -2.81 -5.01 -21.55
CA ALA A 417 -3.84 -4.72 -22.55
C ALA A 417 -3.28 -4.02 -23.80
N ALA A 418 -2.37 -3.06 -23.62
CA ALA A 418 -1.77 -2.31 -24.72
C ALA A 418 -0.83 -3.18 -25.57
N THR A 419 -0.02 -4.02 -24.91
CA THR A 419 1.00 -4.83 -25.57
C THR A 419 0.42 -6.08 -26.23
N SER A 420 -0.65 -6.66 -25.68
CA SER A 420 -1.28 -7.85 -26.24
C SER A 420 -2.08 -7.58 -27.50
N GLN A 421 -2.53 -6.35 -27.75
CA GLN A 421 -3.24 -5.98 -29.00
C GLN A 421 -2.42 -6.20 -30.27
N ALA A 422 -1.11 -6.42 -30.13
CA ALA A 422 -0.25 -6.79 -31.23
C ALA A 422 -0.51 -8.21 -31.77
N TYR A 423 -1.30 -9.02 -31.07
CA TYR A 423 -1.75 -10.33 -31.56
C TYR A 423 -3.09 -10.17 -32.29
N ALA A 424 -3.24 -10.77 -33.48
CA ALA A 424 -4.49 -10.66 -34.25
C ALA A 424 -5.65 -11.45 -33.62
N ASP A 425 -5.38 -12.63 -33.05
CA ASP A 425 -6.38 -13.50 -32.44
C ASP A 425 -6.75 -13.02 -31.02
N PRO A 426 -8.03 -12.69 -30.74
CA PRO A 426 -8.48 -12.25 -29.41
C PRO A 426 -8.17 -13.24 -28.26
N ALA A 427 -8.16 -14.55 -28.54
CA ALA A 427 -7.82 -15.55 -27.53
C ALA A 427 -6.35 -15.46 -27.13
N LEU A 428 -5.44 -15.28 -28.10
CA LEU A 428 -4.03 -15.06 -27.82
C LEU A 428 -3.81 -13.73 -27.10
N GLN A 429 -4.53 -12.67 -27.50
CA GLN A 429 -4.49 -11.39 -26.79
C GLN A 429 -4.82 -11.57 -25.29
N ARG A 430 -5.87 -12.34 -24.97
CA ARG A 430 -6.28 -12.61 -23.58
C ARG A 430 -5.24 -13.41 -22.81
N VAL A 431 -4.73 -14.51 -23.37
CA VAL A 431 -3.72 -15.33 -22.68
C VAL A 431 -2.46 -14.51 -22.45
N MET A 432 -1.95 -13.82 -23.46
CA MET A 432 -0.72 -13.04 -23.34
C MET A 432 -0.87 -11.88 -22.35
N ALA A 433 -2.04 -11.26 -22.27
CA ALA A 433 -2.33 -10.26 -21.24
C ALA A 433 -2.37 -10.87 -19.83
N ALA A 434 -2.93 -12.08 -19.67
CA ALA A 434 -2.93 -12.81 -18.41
C ALA A 434 -1.51 -13.25 -18.00
N THR A 435 -0.72 -13.79 -18.93
CA THR A 435 0.68 -14.16 -18.74
C THR A 435 1.53 -12.96 -18.33
N TYR A 436 1.35 -11.80 -18.99
CA TYR A 436 2.06 -10.56 -18.62
C TYR A 436 1.77 -10.17 -17.17
N ARG A 437 0.50 -10.12 -16.76
CA ARG A 437 0.10 -9.76 -15.39
C ARG A 437 0.68 -10.72 -14.36
N ALA A 438 0.56 -12.04 -14.60
CA ALA A 438 1.14 -13.08 -13.75
C ALA A 438 2.66 -12.91 -13.61
N PHE A 439 3.34 -12.65 -14.73
CA PHE A 439 4.78 -12.43 -14.74
C PHE A 439 5.19 -11.15 -14.00
N ARG A 440 4.40 -10.08 -14.01
CA ARG A 440 4.71 -8.85 -13.25
C ARG A 440 4.47 -8.99 -11.75
N ASN A 441 3.56 -9.87 -11.35
CA ASN A 441 3.27 -10.13 -9.95
C ASN A 441 4.29 -11.04 -9.26
N ARG A 442 5.24 -11.61 -10.01
CA ARG A 442 6.33 -12.43 -9.43
C ARG A 442 7.28 -11.59 -8.60
N ARG A 443 7.85 -12.20 -7.58
CA ARG A 443 8.92 -11.58 -6.79
C ARG A 443 10.25 -11.65 -7.55
N SER A 444 11.00 -10.56 -7.56
CA SER A 444 12.35 -10.51 -8.15
C SER A 444 13.37 -11.19 -7.25
N LEU A 445 14.39 -11.81 -7.86
CA LEU A 445 15.51 -12.41 -7.16
C LEU A 445 16.52 -11.34 -6.70
N LEU A 446 17.29 -11.65 -5.66
CA LEU A 446 18.51 -10.93 -5.34
C LEU A 446 19.58 -11.37 -6.34
N LEU A 447 20.07 -10.42 -7.15
CA LEU A 447 21.10 -10.66 -8.13
C LEU A 447 22.35 -9.86 -7.78
N THR A 448 23.51 -10.49 -7.91
CA THR A 448 24.82 -9.87 -7.77
C THR A 448 25.57 -9.95 -9.12
N ASN A 449 26.80 -9.42 -9.18
CA ASN A 449 27.68 -9.50 -10.35
C ASN A 449 27.08 -9.01 -11.69
N LEU A 450 26.22 -7.99 -11.65
CA LEU A 450 25.52 -7.41 -12.81
C LEU A 450 24.56 -8.38 -13.53
N GLU A 451 24.18 -9.48 -12.88
CA GLU A 451 23.18 -10.39 -13.44
C GLU A 451 21.81 -9.71 -13.59
N SER A 452 21.04 -10.15 -14.58
CA SER A 452 19.71 -9.61 -14.87
C SER A 452 18.60 -10.60 -14.52
N GLN A 453 17.43 -10.08 -14.18
CA GLN A 453 16.23 -10.91 -13.98
C GLN A 453 15.81 -11.56 -15.30
N VAL A 454 15.17 -12.72 -15.21
CA VAL A 454 14.48 -13.32 -16.37
C VAL A 454 13.46 -12.35 -16.93
N ARG A 455 13.47 -12.18 -18.25
CA ARG A 455 12.57 -11.31 -19.01
C ARG A 455 11.40 -12.12 -19.58
N LEU A 456 10.31 -11.44 -19.92
CA LEU A 456 9.07 -12.11 -20.34
C LEU A 456 9.25 -12.93 -21.62
N HIS A 457 10.00 -12.41 -22.61
CA HIS A 457 10.27 -13.09 -23.88
C HIS A 457 11.16 -14.34 -23.73
N GLU A 458 11.71 -14.58 -22.55
CA GLU A 458 12.55 -15.76 -22.27
C GLU A 458 11.71 -16.96 -21.79
N LEU A 459 10.42 -16.75 -21.49
CA LEU A 459 9.52 -17.85 -21.22
C LEU A 459 9.26 -18.64 -22.52
N PRO A 460 9.42 -19.98 -22.53
CA PRO A 460 9.33 -20.77 -23.77
C PRO A 460 8.04 -20.53 -24.57
N TRP A 461 6.89 -20.50 -23.89
CA TRP A 461 5.59 -20.26 -24.53
C TRP A 461 5.39 -18.81 -24.99
N VAL A 462 5.95 -17.82 -24.28
CA VAL A 462 5.92 -16.42 -24.75
C VAL A 462 6.78 -16.27 -26.00
N ARG A 463 7.99 -16.82 -26.00
CA ARG A 463 8.91 -16.79 -27.14
C ARG A 463 8.24 -17.38 -28.40
N ALA A 464 7.52 -18.50 -28.25
CA ALA A 464 6.76 -19.10 -29.33
C ALA A 464 5.60 -18.19 -29.79
N ALA A 465 4.81 -17.66 -28.85
CA ALA A 465 3.70 -16.76 -29.16
C ALA A 465 4.15 -15.45 -29.85
N GLU A 466 5.30 -14.89 -29.48
CA GLU A 466 5.84 -13.65 -30.07
C GLU A 466 6.09 -13.73 -31.58
N ARG A 467 6.26 -14.93 -32.15
CA ARG A 467 6.37 -15.14 -33.61
C ARG A 467 5.09 -14.73 -34.37
N HIS A 468 3.96 -14.68 -33.68
CA HIS A 468 2.63 -14.35 -34.22
C HIS A 468 2.22 -12.90 -33.93
N ARG A 469 3.17 -12.06 -33.52
CA ARG A 469 2.94 -10.66 -33.14
C ARG A 469 3.12 -9.72 -34.35
N ASP A 470 2.15 -8.86 -34.62
CA ASP A 470 2.31 -7.69 -35.48
C ASP A 470 2.73 -6.46 -34.66
N ALA A 471 4.04 -6.34 -34.44
CA ALA A 471 4.61 -5.26 -33.64
C ALA A 471 4.51 -3.88 -34.34
N GLY A 472 4.53 -3.85 -35.67
CA GLY A 472 4.54 -2.60 -36.44
C GLY A 472 3.23 -1.83 -36.32
N ALA A 473 2.10 -2.55 -36.43
CA ALA A 473 0.77 -1.94 -36.39
C ALA A 473 0.40 -1.32 -35.03
N THR A 474 1.02 -1.77 -33.94
CA THR A 474 0.62 -1.41 -32.56
C THR A 474 1.54 -0.42 -31.85
N ALA A 475 2.72 -0.13 -32.40
CA ALA A 475 3.69 0.77 -31.79
C ALA A 475 3.12 2.18 -31.47
N PRO A 476 2.32 2.86 -32.32
CA PRO A 476 1.74 4.16 -32.00
C PRO A 476 0.80 4.12 -30.80
N ARG A 477 -0.02 3.07 -30.68
CA ARG A 477 -0.96 2.89 -29.57
C ARG A 477 -0.23 2.63 -28.25
N VAL A 478 0.81 1.80 -28.27
CA VAL A 478 1.68 1.53 -27.12
C VAL A 478 2.38 2.81 -26.69
N ARG A 479 2.88 3.62 -27.64
CA ARG A 479 3.44 4.94 -27.36
C ARG A 479 2.43 5.89 -26.73
N GLY A 480 1.18 5.88 -27.18
CA GLY A 480 0.11 6.67 -26.56
C GLY A 480 -0.16 6.25 -25.10
N VAL A 481 -0.08 4.96 -24.78
CA VAL A 481 -0.20 4.46 -23.40
C VAL A 481 1.01 4.86 -22.55
N LEU A 482 2.22 4.75 -23.09
CA LEU A 482 3.46 5.21 -22.44
C LEU A 482 3.39 6.70 -22.07
N THR A 483 2.96 7.54 -23.02
CA THR A 483 2.86 9.00 -22.85
C THR A 483 1.84 9.35 -21.77
N ARG A 484 0.62 8.80 -21.85
CA ARG A 484 -0.41 9.01 -20.83
C ARG A 484 0.01 8.54 -19.44
N LEU A 485 0.75 7.42 -19.35
CA LEU A 485 1.25 6.94 -18.07
C LEU A 485 2.33 7.87 -17.49
N ALA A 486 3.22 8.39 -18.34
CA ALA A 486 4.23 9.37 -17.94
C ALA A 486 3.56 10.66 -17.43
N GLU A 487 2.58 11.19 -18.17
CA GLU A 487 1.79 12.35 -17.78
C GLU A 487 1.06 12.12 -16.46
N LEU A 488 0.41 10.97 -16.28
CA LEU A 488 -0.28 10.63 -15.05
C LEU A 488 0.67 10.57 -13.84
N ALA A 489 1.85 9.98 -14.02
CA ALA A 489 2.86 9.92 -12.96
C ALA A 489 3.36 11.32 -12.56
N LEU A 490 3.62 12.19 -13.55
CA LEU A 490 4.07 13.56 -13.33
C LEU A 490 2.97 14.43 -12.68
N GLN A 491 1.74 14.34 -13.17
CA GLN A 491 0.63 15.16 -12.69
C GLN A 491 0.17 14.76 -11.29
N GLY A 492 0.03 13.45 -11.05
CA GLY A 492 -0.43 12.90 -9.78
C GLY A 492 0.62 12.97 -8.67
N PHE A 493 1.91 12.81 -9.02
CA PHE A 493 2.98 12.67 -8.02
C PHE A 493 4.24 13.52 -8.33
N PRO A 494 4.11 14.85 -8.55
CA PRO A 494 5.22 15.72 -8.99
C PRO A 494 6.33 15.95 -7.95
N GLY A 495 6.20 15.42 -6.73
CA GLY A 495 7.23 15.49 -5.70
C GLY A 495 7.83 14.14 -5.34
N THR A 496 7.51 13.09 -6.09
CA THR A 496 7.82 11.70 -5.73
C THR A 496 8.68 11.06 -6.81
N ILE A 497 9.75 10.38 -6.41
CA ILE A 497 10.61 9.66 -7.34
C ILE A 497 9.84 8.50 -7.99
N LEU A 498 10.11 8.17 -9.26
CA LEU A 498 9.42 7.06 -9.93
C LEU A 498 9.83 5.73 -9.28
N PRO A 499 8.89 4.94 -8.74
CA PRO A 499 9.22 3.66 -8.14
C PRO A 499 9.73 2.67 -9.20
N ASN A 500 10.68 1.80 -8.83
CA ASN A 500 11.25 0.80 -9.74
C ASN A 500 10.21 -0.05 -10.49
N PRO A 501 9.09 -0.49 -9.87
CA PRO A 501 8.05 -1.21 -10.61
C PRO A 501 7.42 -0.37 -11.73
N LEU A 502 7.20 0.93 -11.50
CA LEU A 502 6.68 1.85 -12.53
C LEU A 502 7.72 2.06 -13.64
N VAL A 503 9.00 2.22 -13.28
CA VAL A 503 10.10 2.32 -14.25
C VAL A 503 10.18 1.07 -15.13
N ALA A 504 9.95 -0.12 -14.57
CA ALA A 504 9.94 -1.38 -15.32
C ALA A 504 8.78 -1.47 -16.33
N GLU A 505 7.61 -0.92 -16.00
CA GLU A 505 6.47 -0.82 -16.91
C GLU A 505 6.70 0.21 -18.02
N LEU A 506 7.22 1.39 -17.67
CA LEU A 506 7.60 2.43 -18.65
C LEU A 506 8.66 1.91 -19.63
N ARG A 507 9.67 1.18 -19.14
CA ARG A 507 10.68 0.52 -19.99
C ARG A 507 10.04 -0.49 -20.94
N ALA A 508 9.14 -1.33 -20.45
CA ALA A 508 8.49 -2.34 -21.29
C ALA A 508 7.62 -1.70 -22.38
N LEU A 509 6.88 -0.65 -22.05
CA LEU A 509 6.12 0.12 -23.05
C LEU A 509 7.04 0.81 -24.05
N ALA A 510 8.15 1.41 -23.61
CA ALA A 510 9.12 2.05 -24.49
C ALA A 510 9.76 1.05 -25.47
N GLU A 511 10.24 -0.10 -24.97
CA GLU A 511 10.78 -1.18 -25.80
C GLU A 511 9.75 -1.66 -26.84
N ARG A 512 8.49 -1.84 -26.42
CA ARG A 512 7.41 -2.29 -27.31
C ARG A 512 6.95 -1.21 -28.31
N ALA A 513 7.18 0.06 -28.00
CA ALA A 513 6.99 1.19 -28.90
C ALA A 513 8.20 1.46 -29.82
N GLY A 514 9.30 0.69 -29.69
CA GLY A 514 10.52 0.90 -30.46
C GLY A 514 11.32 2.14 -30.03
N LEU A 515 11.14 2.61 -28.79
CA LEU A 515 11.85 3.75 -28.24
C LEU A 515 13.05 3.30 -27.40
N ASP A 516 14.23 3.84 -27.73
CA ASP A 516 15.45 3.66 -26.96
C ASP A 516 15.52 4.68 -25.82
N VAL A 517 14.89 4.35 -24.69
CA VAL A 517 14.81 5.23 -23.51
C VAL A 517 15.68 4.69 -22.36
N PRO A 518 16.68 5.45 -21.89
CA PRO A 518 17.60 5.00 -20.85
C PRO A 518 17.00 5.13 -19.44
N PHE A 519 15.99 4.33 -19.14
CA PHE A 519 15.40 4.30 -17.80
C PHE A 519 16.35 3.69 -16.76
N VAL A 520 16.51 4.33 -15.61
CA VAL A 520 17.36 3.91 -14.48
C VAL A 520 16.55 3.66 -13.20
N GLU A 521 16.96 2.68 -12.39
CA GLU A 521 16.33 2.36 -11.11
C GLU A 521 16.83 3.29 -9.98
N GLU A 522 16.03 3.46 -8.91
CA GLU A 522 16.35 4.33 -7.75
C GLU A 522 17.66 3.94 -7.09
N LEU A 523 17.92 2.63 -6.98
CA LEU A 523 19.11 2.04 -6.40
C LEU A 523 19.80 1.18 -7.45
N ALA A 524 20.99 1.58 -7.89
CA ALA A 524 21.87 0.68 -8.63
C ALA A 524 22.36 -0.41 -7.66
N ALA A 525 21.94 -1.67 -7.82
CA ALA A 525 22.49 -2.78 -7.04
C ALA A 525 24.03 -2.83 -7.11
N ASP A 526 24.57 -2.39 -8.25
CA ASP A 526 25.99 -2.29 -8.58
C ASP A 526 26.75 -1.27 -7.72
N ILE A 527 26.06 -0.36 -7.01
CA ILE A 527 26.74 0.62 -6.15
C ILE A 527 27.40 -0.05 -4.95
N PHE A 528 26.83 -1.17 -4.47
CA PHE A 528 27.47 -2.00 -3.45
C PHE A 528 28.74 -2.69 -3.97
N MET A 529 28.97 -2.67 -5.29
CA MET A 529 30.20 -3.09 -5.97
C MET A 529 31.07 -1.89 -6.38
N GLY A 530 30.69 -0.67 -5.94
CA GLY A 530 31.38 0.57 -6.25
C GLY A 530 31.25 1.03 -7.71
N ARG A 531 30.25 0.56 -8.46
CA ARG A 531 30.10 0.86 -9.91
C ARG A 531 28.66 1.25 -10.27
N PHE A 532 28.49 1.77 -11.49
CA PHE A 532 27.20 1.95 -12.13
C PHE A 532 27.24 1.27 -13.50
N SER A 533 26.14 0.62 -13.90
CA SER A 533 25.98 0.11 -15.27
C SER A 533 25.94 1.25 -16.30
N GLY A 534 26.34 0.96 -17.54
CA GLY A 534 26.46 1.97 -18.61
C GLY A 534 25.18 2.74 -18.93
N LYS A 535 24.01 2.20 -18.59
CA LYS A 535 22.72 2.89 -18.76
C LYS A 535 22.61 4.19 -17.95
N PHE A 536 23.28 4.30 -16.80
CA PHE A 536 23.26 5.54 -16.01
C PHE A 536 23.98 6.68 -16.72
N ALA A 537 25.13 6.37 -17.34
CA ALA A 537 25.83 7.35 -18.17
C ALA A 537 25.00 7.77 -19.38
N LYS A 538 24.33 6.81 -20.05
CA LYS A 538 23.41 7.10 -21.15
C LYS A 538 22.24 8.00 -20.71
N ALA A 539 21.66 7.73 -19.55
CA ALA A 539 20.59 8.56 -18.97
C ALA A 539 21.05 9.98 -18.62
N ALA A 540 22.27 10.13 -18.12
CA ALA A 540 22.84 11.45 -17.80
C ALA A 540 23.18 12.25 -19.07
N ALA A 541 23.74 11.60 -20.10
CA ALA A 541 23.95 12.23 -21.40
C ALA A 541 22.63 12.71 -22.01
N HIS A 542 21.61 11.84 -21.96
CA HIS A 542 20.25 12.15 -22.40
C HIS A 542 19.63 13.33 -21.64
N ALA A 543 19.80 13.39 -20.31
CA ALA A 543 19.37 14.54 -19.52
C ALA A 543 20.09 15.84 -19.94
N GLY A 544 21.36 15.74 -20.35
CA GLY A 544 22.15 16.87 -20.83
C GLY A 544 21.63 17.50 -22.11
N GLU A 545 21.04 16.73 -23.02
CA GLU A 545 20.41 17.26 -24.24
C GLU A 545 19.29 18.25 -23.94
N LEU A 546 18.58 18.05 -22.81
CA LEU A 546 17.49 18.91 -22.35
C LEU A 546 17.96 20.01 -21.38
N LEU A 547 18.95 19.72 -20.54
CA LEU A 547 19.24 20.53 -19.36
C LEU A 547 20.56 21.30 -19.41
N ASP A 548 21.43 21.08 -20.39
CA ASP A 548 22.67 21.83 -20.50
C ASP A 548 22.43 23.35 -20.49
N GLY A 549 23.16 24.06 -19.63
CA GLY A 549 23.01 25.50 -19.45
C GLY A 549 21.70 25.98 -18.80
N THR A 550 20.76 25.10 -18.43
CA THR A 550 19.49 25.47 -17.80
C THR A 550 19.63 25.81 -16.31
N LEU A 551 18.54 26.30 -15.69
CA LEU A 551 18.50 26.58 -14.25
C LEU A 551 18.86 25.33 -13.40
N TYR A 552 18.45 24.14 -13.84
CA TYR A 552 18.76 22.89 -13.14
C TYR A 552 20.26 22.60 -13.11
N ALA A 553 20.91 22.67 -14.29
CA ALA A 553 22.35 22.44 -14.43
C ALA A 553 23.14 23.45 -13.59
N ARG A 554 22.76 24.74 -13.62
CA ARG A 554 23.41 25.78 -12.80
C ARG A 554 23.21 25.56 -11.31
N TYR A 555 21.99 25.22 -10.87
CA TYR A 555 21.69 25.04 -9.44
C TYR A 555 22.49 23.88 -8.83
N TYR A 556 22.61 22.77 -9.57
CA TYR A 556 23.36 21.59 -9.14
C TYR A 556 24.85 21.60 -9.54
N GLY A 557 25.34 22.66 -10.19
CA GLY A 557 26.73 22.78 -10.62
C GLY A 557 27.13 21.64 -11.56
N ILE A 558 26.32 21.38 -12.59
CA ILE A 558 26.52 20.29 -13.56
C ILE A 558 27.02 20.89 -14.88
N ASP A 559 28.16 20.38 -15.36
CA ASP A 559 28.58 20.54 -16.74
C ASP A 559 28.26 19.24 -17.49
N TYR A 560 27.16 19.26 -18.25
CA TYR A 560 26.72 18.09 -19.01
C TYR A 560 27.65 17.76 -20.18
N ARG A 561 28.36 18.76 -20.73
CA ARG A 561 29.30 18.56 -21.85
C ARG A 561 30.59 17.89 -21.41
N ALA A 562 31.00 18.09 -20.17
CA ALA A 562 32.18 17.46 -19.58
C ALA A 562 31.95 16.02 -19.08
N LEU A 563 30.74 15.45 -19.25
CA LEU A 563 30.42 14.10 -18.79
C LEU A 563 31.15 13.01 -19.60
N ASP A 564 32.12 12.32 -18.99
CA ASP A 564 32.67 11.08 -19.54
C ASP A 564 31.89 9.86 -19.04
N ALA A 565 31.16 9.22 -19.96
CA ALA A 565 30.36 8.03 -19.69
C ALA A 565 31.15 6.88 -19.06
N ARG A 566 32.45 6.75 -19.37
CA ARG A 566 33.32 5.67 -18.84
C ARG A 566 33.65 5.87 -17.37
N ARG A 567 33.51 7.09 -16.84
CA ARG A 567 33.90 7.49 -15.49
C ARG A 567 32.71 7.94 -14.64
N PHE A 568 31.48 7.59 -15.03
CA PHE A 568 30.26 8.05 -14.36
C PHE A 568 30.25 7.80 -12.84
N GLY A 569 30.67 6.61 -12.39
CA GLY A 569 30.75 6.30 -10.96
C GLY A 569 31.80 7.12 -10.21
N ASP A 570 32.92 7.43 -10.85
CA ASP A 570 33.98 8.26 -10.27
C ASP A 570 33.55 9.72 -10.20
N LEU A 571 32.82 10.21 -11.21
CA LEU A 571 32.19 11.53 -11.18
C LEU A 571 31.19 11.64 -10.03
N CYS A 572 30.31 10.65 -9.85
CA CYS A 572 29.34 10.68 -8.74
C CYS A 572 30.04 10.71 -7.37
N ARG A 573 31.14 9.98 -7.21
CA ARG A 573 31.98 10.01 -6.00
C ARG A 573 32.69 11.34 -5.79
N ALA A 574 33.29 11.90 -6.83
CA ALA A 574 33.96 13.19 -6.75
C ALA A 574 32.96 14.29 -6.34
N ARG A 575 31.76 14.29 -6.95
CA ARG A 575 30.68 15.24 -6.64
C ARG A 575 30.07 15.04 -5.26
N SER A 576 30.10 13.83 -4.69
CA SER A 576 29.58 13.59 -3.35
C SER A 576 30.54 14.03 -2.25
N GLY A 577 31.82 14.24 -2.55
CA GLY A 577 32.85 14.58 -1.56
C GLY A 577 33.17 13.45 -0.57
N VAL A 578 32.66 12.23 -0.81
CA VAL A 578 32.89 11.08 0.06
C VAL A 578 34.28 10.51 -0.16
N THR A 579 35.11 10.49 0.88
CA THR A 579 36.47 9.94 0.86
C THR A 579 36.51 8.49 1.37
N ASP A 580 35.60 8.12 2.27
CA ASP A 580 35.52 6.77 2.87
C ASP A 580 34.68 5.79 2.05
N ARG A 581 35.18 4.56 1.86
CA ARG A 581 34.57 3.59 0.94
C ARG A 581 33.41 2.75 1.51
N TRP A 582 33.11 2.83 2.81
CA TRP A 582 32.22 1.85 3.48
C TRP A 582 31.20 2.42 4.48
N SER A 583 30.46 3.48 4.12
CA SER A 583 29.31 3.94 4.93
C SER A 583 27.99 3.96 4.14
N VAL A 584 26.89 3.60 4.80
CA VAL A 584 25.54 3.63 4.20
C VAL A 584 25.17 5.05 3.76
N ALA A 585 25.46 6.04 4.61
CA ALA A 585 25.22 7.45 4.31
C ALA A 585 26.08 7.94 3.13
N GLY A 586 27.35 7.55 3.06
CA GLY A 586 28.23 7.87 1.93
C GLY A 586 27.74 7.27 0.61
N ASN A 587 27.28 6.01 0.62
CA ASN A 587 26.65 5.40 -0.56
C ASN A 587 25.38 6.17 -0.96
N GLY A 588 24.56 6.59 0.00
CA GLY A 588 23.40 7.44 -0.23
C GLY A 588 23.74 8.76 -0.94
N MET A 589 24.82 9.43 -0.51
CA MET A 589 25.30 10.66 -1.17
C MET A 589 25.75 10.42 -2.61
N VAL A 590 26.41 9.30 -2.91
CA VAL A 590 26.82 8.93 -4.27
C VAL A 590 25.60 8.61 -5.15
N ILE A 591 24.60 7.90 -4.61
CA ILE A 591 23.32 7.63 -5.31
C ILE A 591 22.61 8.94 -5.62
N GLU A 592 22.57 9.85 -4.67
CA GLU A 592 21.96 11.17 -4.85
C GLU A 592 22.61 11.94 -6.00
N GLN A 593 23.94 11.89 -6.16
CA GLN A 593 24.60 12.50 -7.32
C GLN A 593 24.20 11.82 -8.64
N ALA A 594 24.08 10.49 -8.68
CA ALA A 594 23.59 9.80 -9.86
C ALA A 594 22.13 10.19 -10.21
N GLN A 595 21.27 10.31 -9.20
CA GLN A 595 19.89 10.77 -9.36
C GLN A 595 19.81 12.20 -9.88
N ILE A 596 20.70 13.10 -9.42
CA ILE A 596 20.79 14.48 -9.91
C ILE A 596 21.22 14.49 -11.39
N LEU A 597 22.32 13.81 -11.73
CA LEU A 597 22.86 13.82 -13.10
C LEU A 597 21.88 13.22 -14.12
N THR A 598 21.16 12.18 -13.72
CA THR A 598 20.18 11.48 -14.58
C THR A 598 18.78 12.07 -14.52
N THR A 599 18.56 13.10 -13.69
CA THR A 599 17.22 13.64 -13.31
C THR A 599 16.26 12.59 -12.77
N HIS A 600 16.80 11.42 -12.43
CA HIS A 600 16.07 10.21 -12.15
C HIS A 600 14.86 9.98 -13.09
N ASN A 601 15.15 9.91 -14.39
CA ASN A 601 14.22 9.64 -15.50
C ASN A 601 13.28 10.77 -15.90
N LEU A 602 13.23 11.92 -15.21
CA LEU A 602 12.32 13.00 -15.59
C LEU A 602 12.60 13.51 -17.00
N ALA A 603 13.88 13.73 -17.36
CA ALA A 603 14.27 14.09 -18.72
C ALA A 603 13.80 13.04 -19.74
N SER A 604 13.92 11.75 -19.41
CA SER A 604 13.46 10.63 -20.24
C SER A 604 11.95 10.62 -20.48
N LEU A 605 11.15 11.12 -19.51
CA LEU A 605 9.70 11.28 -19.66
C LEU A 605 9.33 12.45 -20.58
N VAL A 606 10.09 13.55 -20.52
CA VAL A 606 9.89 14.71 -21.41
C VAL A 606 10.26 14.34 -22.84
N HIS A 607 11.47 13.82 -23.04
CA HIS A 607 11.98 13.38 -24.33
C HIS A 607 12.74 12.06 -24.13
N PRO A 608 12.62 11.03 -24.97
CA PRO A 608 11.80 10.95 -26.18
C PRO A 608 10.36 10.49 -25.94
N VAL A 609 9.96 10.19 -24.69
CA VAL A 609 8.59 9.73 -24.39
C VAL A 609 7.56 10.76 -24.85
N GLY A 610 7.80 12.05 -24.60
CA GLY A 610 6.95 13.13 -25.09
C GLY A 610 5.82 13.51 -24.13
N ALA A 611 6.00 13.35 -22.83
CA ALA A 611 4.99 13.73 -21.85
C ALA A 611 4.77 15.26 -21.86
N ASP A 612 3.51 15.68 -21.96
CA ASP A 612 3.10 17.08 -21.94
C ASP A 612 2.01 17.28 -20.85
N PRO A 613 2.40 17.64 -19.61
CA PRO A 613 1.47 17.71 -18.49
C PRO A 613 0.41 18.81 -18.67
N LEU A 614 -0.85 18.47 -18.41
CA LEU A 614 -2.00 19.37 -18.57
C LEU A 614 -1.88 20.69 -17.78
N ASP A 615 -1.29 20.65 -16.58
CA ASP A 615 -1.11 21.82 -15.71
C ASP A 615 0.12 22.66 -16.06
N GLY A 616 0.86 22.31 -17.12
CA GLY A 616 2.13 22.91 -17.46
C GLY A 616 3.26 22.60 -16.46
N TRP A 617 4.49 22.94 -16.85
CA TRP A 617 5.67 22.71 -16.03
C TRP A 617 5.71 23.59 -14.78
N ASP A 618 5.18 24.81 -14.85
CA ASP A 618 5.12 25.73 -13.72
C ASP A 618 4.13 25.22 -12.64
N GLY A 619 2.99 24.67 -13.06
CA GLY A 619 2.03 24.00 -12.18
C GLY A 619 2.65 22.82 -11.44
N LEU A 620 3.42 21.98 -12.14
CA LEU A 620 4.16 20.88 -11.51
C LEU A 620 5.23 21.39 -10.53
N ALA A 621 5.98 22.44 -10.88
CA ALA A 621 6.99 23.03 -10.00
C ALA A 621 6.38 23.51 -8.67
N ARG A 622 5.22 24.17 -8.73
CA ARG A 622 4.47 24.63 -7.55
C ARG A 622 4.03 23.46 -6.65
N ARG A 623 3.48 22.38 -7.24
CA ARG A 623 3.03 21.20 -6.49
C ARG A 623 4.19 20.39 -5.90
N ALA A 624 5.31 20.29 -6.62
CA ALA A 624 6.54 19.68 -6.13
C ALA A 624 7.08 20.45 -4.92
N PHE A 625 7.13 21.78 -4.99
CA PHE A 625 7.53 22.63 -3.85
C PHE A 625 6.58 22.51 -2.65
N GLY A 626 5.26 22.50 -2.89
CA GLY A 626 4.28 22.24 -1.82
C GLY A 626 4.49 20.87 -1.17
N THR A 627 4.94 19.86 -1.92
CA THR A 627 5.31 18.55 -1.38
C THR A 627 6.56 18.63 -0.49
N ALA A 628 7.59 19.37 -0.92
CA ALA A 628 8.77 19.63 -0.09
C ALA A 628 8.39 20.32 1.23
N CYS A 629 7.52 21.34 1.20
CA CYS A 629 7.01 22.00 2.41
C CYS A 629 6.29 21.04 3.36
N ARG A 630 5.41 20.16 2.84
CA ARG A 630 4.71 19.15 3.64
C ARG A 630 5.67 18.15 4.29
N LEU A 631 6.72 17.74 3.58
CA LEU A 631 7.72 16.79 4.09
C LEU A 631 8.62 17.44 5.14
N VAL A 632 9.10 18.66 4.91
CA VAL A 632 9.88 19.42 5.89
C VAL A 632 9.09 19.69 7.17
N ARG A 633 7.76 19.91 7.08
CA ARG A 633 6.90 20.05 8.27
C ARG A 633 6.97 18.82 9.19
N LYS A 634 7.13 17.61 8.63
CA LYS A 634 7.24 16.37 9.39
C LYS A 634 8.58 16.23 10.12
N VAL A 635 9.61 17.00 9.75
CA VAL A 635 10.93 16.96 10.41
C VAL A 635 10.84 17.44 11.86
N HIS A 636 9.90 18.34 12.17
CA HIS A 636 9.74 18.87 13.52
C HIS A 636 9.13 17.82 14.47
N GLY A 637 9.85 17.49 15.54
CA GLY A 637 9.38 16.55 16.57
C GLY A 637 9.41 15.08 16.15
N ASP A 638 9.90 14.76 14.94
CA ASP A 638 10.10 13.38 14.51
C ASP A 638 11.44 12.84 15.07
N PRO A 639 11.44 11.74 15.82
CA PRO A 639 12.67 11.11 16.30
C PRO A 639 13.56 10.56 15.18
N HIS A 640 13.05 10.36 13.96
CA HIS A 640 13.78 9.78 12.82
C HIS A 640 13.59 10.58 11.51
N PRO A 641 13.96 11.88 11.48
CA PRO A 641 13.56 12.82 10.42
C PRO A 641 14.27 12.63 9.08
N LEU A 642 15.30 11.78 9.01
CA LEU A 642 16.17 11.65 7.83
C LEU A 642 15.41 11.16 6.60
N GLY A 643 14.40 10.31 6.77
CA GLY A 643 13.54 9.87 5.66
C GLY A 643 12.76 11.04 5.05
N ALA A 644 12.14 11.87 5.89
CA ALA A 644 11.40 13.05 5.45
C ALA A 644 12.29 14.09 4.78
N ILE A 645 13.53 14.28 5.27
CA ILE A 645 14.54 15.17 4.66
C ILE A 645 14.92 14.66 3.27
N LYS A 646 15.23 13.36 3.14
CA LYS A 646 15.58 12.73 1.86
C LYS A 646 14.44 12.90 0.84
N ASP A 647 13.21 12.61 1.24
CA ASP A 647 12.05 12.75 0.35
C ASP A 647 11.76 14.24 0.02
N ALA A 648 12.02 15.17 0.94
CA ALA A 648 11.90 16.61 0.66
C ALA A 648 12.94 17.07 -0.38
N ALA A 649 14.16 16.54 -0.34
CA ALA A 649 15.17 16.79 -1.35
C ALA A 649 14.77 16.21 -2.72
N TYR A 650 14.08 15.06 -2.76
CA TYR A 650 13.51 14.52 -4.00
C TYR A 650 12.47 15.47 -4.58
N ALA A 651 11.52 15.93 -3.77
CA ALA A 651 10.48 16.87 -4.18
C ALA A 651 11.08 18.21 -4.66
N TRP A 652 12.09 18.71 -3.97
CA TRP A 652 12.81 19.92 -4.38
C TRP A 652 13.53 19.75 -5.72
N ARG A 653 14.24 18.64 -5.94
CA ARG A 653 14.89 18.34 -7.23
C ARG A 653 13.89 18.36 -8.38
N GLN A 654 12.70 17.80 -8.17
CA GLN A 654 11.62 17.81 -9.17
C GLN A 654 11.11 19.23 -9.41
N ALA A 655 10.92 20.02 -8.35
CA ALA A 655 10.51 21.42 -8.48
C ALA A 655 11.51 22.23 -9.33
N VAL A 656 12.82 22.09 -9.08
CA VAL A 656 13.86 22.76 -9.86
C VAL A 656 13.93 22.23 -11.30
N PHE A 657 13.71 20.93 -11.51
CA PHE A 657 13.65 20.34 -12.85
C PHE A 657 12.50 20.93 -13.67
N PHE A 658 11.28 20.93 -13.14
CA PHE A 658 10.12 21.49 -13.85
C PHE A 658 10.28 22.98 -14.10
N LEU A 659 10.82 23.71 -13.12
CA LEU A 659 11.13 25.14 -13.28
C LEU A 659 12.14 25.39 -14.41
N ALA A 660 13.13 24.50 -14.60
CA ALA A 660 14.12 24.62 -15.67
C ALA A 660 13.52 24.44 -17.08
N LEU A 661 12.34 23.81 -17.19
CA LEU A 661 11.59 23.68 -18.45
C LEU A 661 10.69 24.89 -18.74
N CYS A 662 10.52 25.79 -17.78
CA CYS A 662 9.72 27.01 -17.93
C CYS A 662 10.53 28.13 -18.60
N GLY A 663 9.85 29.10 -19.21
CA GLY A 663 10.49 30.33 -19.69
C GLY A 663 10.94 31.24 -18.54
N LEU A 664 11.91 32.14 -18.76
CA LEU A 664 12.47 33.00 -17.70
C LEU A 664 11.41 33.80 -16.92
N LYS A 665 10.39 34.32 -17.60
CA LYS A 665 9.28 35.06 -16.96
C LYS A 665 8.52 34.18 -15.97
N GLU A 666 8.22 32.94 -16.35
CA GLU A 666 7.54 31.96 -15.50
C GLU A 666 8.46 31.53 -14.36
N GLN A 667 9.76 31.35 -14.62
CA GLN A 667 10.74 31.02 -13.58
C GLN A 667 10.74 32.05 -12.46
N VAL A 668 10.80 33.34 -12.82
CA VAL A 668 10.73 34.45 -11.85
C VAL A 668 9.40 34.46 -11.11
N ALA A 669 8.27 34.29 -11.81
CA ALA A 669 6.94 34.29 -11.20
C ALA A 669 6.72 33.12 -10.22
N VAL A 670 7.21 31.93 -10.56
CA VAL A 670 7.12 30.73 -9.70
C VAL A 670 8.01 30.89 -8.48
N VAL A 671 9.24 31.37 -8.64
CA VAL A 671 10.17 31.56 -7.50
C VAL A 671 9.65 32.63 -6.53
N ALA A 672 9.05 33.71 -7.03
CA ALA A 672 8.36 34.68 -6.19
C ALA A 672 7.20 34.04 -5.42
N TRP A 673 6.36 33.25 -6.09
CA TRP A 673 5.31 32.50 -5.42
C TRP A 673 5.83 31.48 -4.40
N MET A 674 6.97 30.81 -4.66
CA MET A 674 7.57 29.89 -3.70
C MET A 674 7.96 30.62 -2.41
N GLN A 675 8.41 31.87 -2.50
CA GLN A 675 8.69 32.70 -1.32
C GLN A 675 7.40 33.02 -0.57
N ASP A 676 6.38 33.54 -1.26
CA ASP A 676 5.08 33.84 -0.63
C ASP A 676 4.47 32.61 0.05
N GLU A 677 4.57 31.44 -0.59
CA GLU A 677 4.07 30.19 -0.04
C GLU A 677 4.90 29.70 1.14
N LEU A 678 6.23 29.92 1.12
CA LEU A 678 7.10 29.62 2.23
C LEU A 678 6.79 30.50 3.44
N ASP A 679 6.58 31.80 3.23
CA ASP A 679 6.29 32.78 4.29
C ASP A 679 4.98 32.48 5.02
N ARG A 680 4.04 31.75 4.39
CA ARG A 680 2.80 31.24 5.01
C ARG A 680 3.01 29.98 5.87
N GLN A 681 4.17 29.33 5.80
CA GLN A 681 4.44 28.11 6.55
C GLN A 681 4.79 28.37 8.02
N ALA A 682 4.75 27.32 8.83
CA ALA A 682 5.22 27.40 10.21
C ALA A 682 6.70 27.82 10.28
N PRO A 683 7.13 28.57 11.33
CA PRO A 683 8.50 29.12 11.41
C PRO A 683 9.61 28.07 11.26
N GLY A 684 9.40 26.85 11.77
CA GLY A 684 10.36 25.75 11.62
C GLY A 684 10.55 25.26 10.18
N VAL A 685 9.55 25.42 9.32
CA VAL A 685 9.63 25.11 7.88
C VAL A 685 10.36 26.24 7.15
N VAL A 686 9.99 27.49 7.43
CA VAL A 686 10.66 28.70 6.89
C VAL A 686 12.16 28.63 7.13
N ARG A 687 12.56 28.45 8.39
CA ARG A 687 13.98 28.36 8.80
C ARG A 687 14.78 27.27 8.06
N ARG A 688 14.13 26.19 7.64
CA ARG A 688 14.75 25.07 6.93
C ARG A 688 14.82 25.28 5.42
N LEU A 689 13.81 25.89 4.82
CA LEU A 689 13.71 26.02 3.36
C LEU A 689 14.13 27.40 2.82
N ASP A 690 14.15 28.45 3.64
CA ASP A 690 14.59 29.78 3.21
C ASP A 690 16.05 29.79 2.70
N PRO A 691 17.03 29.13 3.36
CA PRO A 691 18.38 28.92 2.80
C PRO A 691 18.39 28.30 1.40
N VAL A 692 17.49 27.35 1.17
CA VAL A 692 17.39 26.59 -0.08
C VAL A 692 16.82 27.47 -1.20
N LEU A 693 15.78 28.24 -0.89
CA LEU A 693 15.14 29.16 -1.83
C LEU A 693 16.02 30.38 -2.13
N ALA A 694 16.77 30.88 -1.15
CA ALA A 694 17.80 31.90 -1.36
C ALA A 694 18.88 31.41 -2.35
N GLY A 695 19.30 30.15 -2.24
CA GLY A 695 20.21 29.52 -3.21
C GLY A 695 19.62 29.47 -4.63
N LEU A 696 18.35 29.11 -4.77
CA LEU A 696 17.69 29.11 -6.08
C LEU A 696 17.60 30.51 -6.70
N ARG A 697 17.25 31.52 -5.89
CA ARG A 697 17.19 32.92 -6.32
C ARG A 697 18.55 33.44 -6.81
N HIS A 698 19.62 33.13 -6.08
CA HIS A 698 20.99 33.49 -6.46
C HIS A 698 21.37 32.91 -7.84
N VAL A 699 21.07 31.63 -8.06
CA VAL A 699 21.35 30.95 -9.33
C VAL A 699 20.46 31.47 -10.47
N LEU A 700 19.21 31.79 -10.18
CA LEU A 700 18.30 32.40 -11.15
C LEU A 700 18.80 33.78 -11.61
N ALA A 701 19.41 34.55 -10.71
CA ALA A 701 20.05 35.83 -11.02
C ALA A 701 21.41 35.70 -11.75
N GLY A 702 21.87 34.47 -12.03
CA GLY A 702 23.10 34.20 -12.77
C GLY A 702 24.33 33.89 -11.90
N GLY A 703 24.20 33.85 -10.57
CA GLY A 703 25.29 33.47 -9.67
C GLY A 703 25.54 31.97 -9.62
N SER A 704 26.70 31.56 -9.09
CA SER A 704 27.02 30.16 -8.79
C SER A 704 27.00 29.90 -7.28
N LEU A 705 26.68 28.67 -6.88
CA LEU A 705 26.79 28.23 -5.48
C LEU A 705 28.18 27.67 -5.15
N ASP A 706 29.03 27.45 -6.15
CA ASP A 706 30.32 26.77 -6.01
C ASP A 706 31.53 27.73 -6.14
N ASP A 707 31.31 29.02 -6.45
CA ASP A 707 32.38 30.02 -6.70
C ASP A 707 32.80 30.84 -5.46
N GLY A 708 32.17 30.58 -4.30
CA GLY A 708 32.41 31.31 -3.06
C GLY A 708 31.76 32.71 -2.99
N ALA A 709 31.07 33.16 -4.04
CA ALA A 709 30.34 34.44 -4.07
C ALA A 709 28.86 34.32 -3.66
N ALA A 710 28.39 33.11 -3.35
CA ALA A 710 27.03 32.87 -2.87
C ALA A 710 26.77 33.55 -1.51
N PRO A 711 25.54 34.04 -1.26
CA PRO A 711 25.17 34.57 0.04
C PRO A 711 25.46 33.56 1.17
N PRO A 712 25.95 33.98 2.36
CA PRO A 712 26.36 33.05 3.42
C PRO A 712 25.27 32.09 3.91
N HIS A 713 24.00 32.46 3.74
CA HIS A 713 22.84 31.64 4.11
C HIS A 713 22.28 30.81 2.95
N ALA A 714 22.73 31.01 1.72
CA ALA A 714 22.25 30.27 0.55
C ALA A 714 22.79 28.84 0.55
N ARG A 715 21.92 27.85 0.27
CA ARG A 715 22.28 26.43 0.28
C ARG A 715 21.71 25.67 -0.91
N ARG A 716 22.49 24.73 -1.42
CA ARG A 716 22.02 23.65 -2.28
C ARG A 716 21.35 22.58 -1.41
N LEU A 717 20.11 22.20 -1.73
CA LEU A 717 19.44 21.12 -1.01
C LEU A 717 19.84 19.75 -1.57
N LEU A 718 20.42 18.95 -0.68
CA LEU A 718 20.73 17.52 -0.83
C LEU A 718 20.05 16.77 0.32
N GLY A 719 19.68 15.52 0.11
CA GLY A 719 18.97 14.69 1.09
C GLY A 719 19.88 13.84 1.98
N TRP A 720 21.12 13.62 1.57
CA TRP A 720 22.08 12.77 2.28
C TRP A 720 23.28 13.55 2.82
N SER A 721 23.76 13.13 3.99
CA SER A 721 25.00 13.64 4.59
C SER A 721 25.66 12.60 5.50
N VAL A 722 26.98 12.68 5.64
CA VAL A 722 27.75 11.97 6.67
C VAL A 722 27.84 12.86 7.92
N GLY A 723 27.66 12.28 9.11
CA GLY A 723 27.84 13.00 10.38
C GLY A 723 26.64 13.84 10.87
N GLY A 724 25.48 13.75 10.21
CA GLY A 724 24.25 14.47 10.57
C GLY A 724 23.81 15.46 9.49
N HIS A 725 22.51 15.74 9.41
CA HIS A 725 21.95 16.63 8.38
C HIS A 725 21.57 17.98 8.97
N TRP A 726 22.02 19.07 8.36
CA TRP A 726 21.83 20.43 8.88
C TRP A 726 20.36 20.81 9.12
N MET A 727 19.42 20.30 8.31
CA MET A 727 17.98 20.50 8.55
C MET A 727 17.44 19.85 9.83
N ARG A 728 18.18 18.92 10.45
CA ARG A 728 17.79 18.35 11.75
C ARG A 728 17.88 19.41 12.83
N ASP A 729 19.01 20.10 12.87
CA ASP A 729 19.35 21.08 13.90
C ASP A 729 18.83 22.48 13.57
N ALA A 730 18.45 22.70 12.29
CA ALA A 730 17.94 23.94 11.76
C ALA A 730 16.72 24.47 12.47
#